data_AF-A0A946VYR9-F1
#
_entry.id   AF-A0A946VYR9-F1
#
_cell.length_a   1.000
_cell.length_b   1.000
_cell.length_c   1.000
_cell.angle_alpha   90.00
_cell.angle_beta   90.00
_cell.angle_gamma   90.00
#
_symmetry.space_group_name_H-M   'P 1'
#
loop_
_entity.id
_entity.type
_entity.pdbx_description
1 polymer ?
#
loop_
_entity_poly.entity_id
_entity_poly.type
_entity_poly.pdbx_seq_one_letter_code
_entity_poly.pdbx_strand_id
1 'polypeptide(L)'
;MTNQASNGVAQPSNPAWESAFFKGLEEDTARLYAEAFSAGYQYDFSVEEAYADIDMLEALHGDQEIAMRLYRNTDDAGGVLRFRLARKGSQIALSDVLPLLENFGLRVIGGRPYELATTKNEHISLHVFELEAGADSKFDSNSIDTGALAANFEAAFLRVWQGSVESDGFNRLVLSCGLSWRQVEMLRAYSRYMKQINLPYTRIYTSATLARYGEITAQLVQLFETRFAPDSGLEPEPRAQAANEQEAAIVQALESVSNLTEDQIIRQYLTLMSATLRCNYYQRERFVERNYLAFKFDVQSIPEAPKPRPMYEIFVYSAEFEGVHLRGGKVARGGLRWSDRHEDFRTEVLGLVKAQQVKNSVIVPMGAKGGFVCKREPQETGRDAFIANGVHCYRQFISALLELTDNLVNDAIVPPEAVVCHDGEDPYLVVAADKGTATFSDIANEISEGKNFWLGDAFASGGSVGYDHKKMGITAKGAWVSVQRHFRELGVNVQEQDFSVVAIGDMGGDVFGNGMLCSQHICLLAAFNHQHIFIDPNPDAGKSFNERERLFNAQGSSWQDYNSDLISPGGGVFSRSAKSIGLSEQIRQRFAIQATELTPNELITALLKAQVDLLWNGGIGTYAKASDETHAEVGDRANDGLRVNACDLGARVLGEGGNLGITQLARVEFALHGGRCNTDFIDNAAGVDCSDHEVNIKILLNTLVQDASLDLAQRNDLLYSMTGQVSELVLHNNYRQTQAISLAEFEAGIRDVEYRRLVNHFESEGALDRALEFIPGDEELAERKAYDKAMTRPELSVLVSYAKLGLKQALAAASVAQDDYVAQAALNAFPPQLRETYRDRIAAHRLHNEIVATQVSSDIVNRMGISFVHRMQQATGESELNIAKAYVAARDLFDIEAQWQAIEALDYTVSTDMQHRLFLQLVRLARRATRWLLRERRALLDPGTELASYAPAVAYLKANVTKLLSGKQRERWQSDVDEFVTANVPQALAEFVASTRYAFNAFSVATVLDKSDAGVEQVARCYFALGEKLELNWFADQIAHMQVESYWQALARESFRDELEGQQAELVASLLDHAPGASDAKAIDLWMEKHRAYIERWQTMTAELRCVAEFDLAMFPVAIRELLDLSQASQKAA
;
A
#
# COMPACT_ATOMS: atom_id res chain seq x y z
N MET A 1 45.15 -3.15 42.75
CA MET A 1 46.43 -3.04 43.47
C MET A 1 46.96 -1.62 43.29
N THR A 2 47.58 -1.10 44.34
CA THR A 2 47.98 0.29 44.60
C THR A 2 48.71 1.02 43.46
N ASN A 3 48.22 2.23 43.15
CA ASN A 3 48.87 3.24 42.32
C ASN A 3 50.11 3.80 43.06
N GLN A 4 51.31 3.59 42.53
CA GLN A 4 52.51 4.34 42.91
C GLN A 4 52.81 5.35 41.82
N ALA A 5 52.61 6.62 42.15
CA ALA A 5 53.14 7.75 41.40
C ALA A 5 54.68 7.73 41.53
N SER A 6 55.38 7.51 40.42
CA SER A 6 56.80 7.79 40.31
C SER A 6 57.00 9.27 39.99
N ASN A 7 57.48 10.04 40.98
CA ASN A 7 58.11 11.34 40.73
C ASN A 7 59.36 11.12 39.86
N GLY A 8 59.28 11.50 38.58
CA GLY A 8 60.41 11.54 37.67
C GLY A 8 61.27 12.77 37.93
N VAL A 9 62.54 12.55 38.25
CA VAL A 9 63.60 13.55 38.18
C VAL A 9 63.73 14.00 36.72
N ALA A 10 63.69 15.31 36.45
CA ALA A 10 63.91 15.86 35.11
C ALA A 10 65.30 15.43 34.59
N GLN A 11 65.32 14.58 33.56
CA GLN A 11 66.55 14.27 32.83
C GLN A 11 66.99 15.52 32.04
N PRO A 12 68.31 15.82 31.98
CA PRO A 12 68.81 16.90 31.14
C PRO A 12 68.57 16.57 29.66
N SER A 13 68.22 17.59 28.86
CA SER A 13 67.99 17.46 27.42
C SER A 13 69.26 17.01 26.68
N ASN A 14 69.09 16.35 25.53
CA ASN A 14 70.20 15.77 24.76
C ASN A 14 70.84 16.85 23.84
N PRO A 15 72.02 17.39 24.17
CA PRO A 15 72.56 18.57 23.47
C PRO A 15 72.95 18.28 22.00
N ALA A 16 73.25 17.01 21.69
CA ALA A 16 73.55 16.57 20.32
C ALA A 16 72.28 16.53 19.46
N TRP A 17 71.15 16.15 20.05
CA TRP A 17 69.84 16.13 19.40
C TRP A 17 69.35 17.55 19.11
N GLU A 18 69.40 18.44 20.11
CA GLU A 18 69.02 19.85 19.95
C GLU A 18 69.85 20.55 18.86
N SER A 19 71.17 20.33 18.84
CA SER A 19 72.04 20.94 17.83
C SER A 19 71.77 20.46 16.40
N ALA A 20 71.31 19.22 16.23
CA ALA A 20 70.89 18.69 14.94
C ALA A 20 69.49 19.19 14.55
N PHE A 21 68.56 19.28 15.51
CA PHE A 21 67.18 19.73 15.31
C PHE A 21 67.09 21.14 14.69
N PHE A 22 67.88 22.11 15.15
CA PHE A 22 67.87 23.47 14.62
C PHE A 22 68.51 23.63 13.22
N LYS A 23 69.22 22.63 12.69
CA LYS A 23 69.92 22.75 11.40
C LYS A 23 69.06 22.42 10.18
N GLY A 24 67.97 21.67 10.35
CA GLY A 24 67.16 21.12 9.25
C GLY A 24 65.77 21.74 9.05
N LEU A 25 65.38 22.75 9.84
CA LEU A 25 64.07 23.41 9.77
C LEU A 25 64.17 24.88 9.36
N GLU A 26 63.10 25.42 8.78
CA GLU A 26 62.96 26.87 8.57
C GLU A 26 62.95 27.61 9.93
N GLU A 27 63.48 28.84 9.95
CA GLU A 27 63.78 29.58 11.20
C GLU A 27 62.53 29.79 12.09
N ASP A 28 61.36 29.97 11.48
CA ASP A 28 60.10 30.19 12.20
C ASP A 28 59.50 28.89 12.77
N THR A 29 59.52 27.78 12.03
CA THR A 29 59.08 26.45 12.52
C THR A 29 60.02 25.93 13.62
N ALA A 30 61.33 26.12 13.44
CA ALA A 30 62.33 25.76 14.44
C ALA A 30 62.11 26.53 15.76
N ARG A 31 61.73 27.81 15.69
CA ARG A 31 61.37 28.62 16.87
C ARG A 31 60.07 28.19 17.51
N LEU A 32 59.09 27.73 16.73
CA LEU A 32 57.79 27.29 17.25
C LEU A 32 57.92 26.01 18.10
N TYR A 33 58.70 25.05 17.62
CA TYR A 33 58.86 23.73 18.24
C TYR A 33 60.14 23.58 19.10
N ALA A 34 60.90 24.67 19.29
CA ALA A 34 62.17 24.68 20.02
C ALA A 34 62.13 24.00 21.40
N GLU A 35 61.03 24.15 22.13
CA GLU A 35 60.83 23.61 23.48
C GLU A 35 59.77 22.48 23.52
N ALA A 36 59.26 22.06 22.36
CA ALA A 36 58.11 21.17 22.30
C ALA A 36 58.41 19.72 22.67
N PHE A 37 59.63 19.22 22.40
CA PHE A 37 59.97 17.81 22.59
C PHE A 37 60.66 17.55 23.93
N SER A 38 60.01 16.74 24.79
CA SER A 38 60.54 16.36 26.10
C SER A 38 61.84 15.53 26.01
N ALA A 39 62.64 15.51 27.08
CA ALA A 39 63.86 14.69 27.13
C ALA A 39 63.58 13.20 26.89
N GLY A 40 62.42 12.69 27.31
CA GLY A 40 61.99 11.32 27.03
C GLY A 40 61.74 11.08 25.54
N TYR A 41 61.12 12.04 24.85
CA TYR A 41 60.95 11.99 23.39
C TYR A 41 62.31 12.02 22.67
N GLN A 42 63.21 12.93 23.07
CA GLN A 42 64.55 13.08 22.48
C GLN A 42 65.45 11.84 22.69
N TYR A 43 65.16 11.04 23.72
CA TYR A 43 65.85 9.76 23.96
C TYR A 43 65.30 8.65 23.05
N ASP A 44 63.99 8.63 22.82
CA ASP A 44 63.30 7.56 22.09
C ASP A 44 63.32 7.75 20.56
N PHE A 45 63.43 9.00 20.06
CA PHE A 45 63.29 9.30 18.63
C PHE A 45 64.42 10.18 18.07
N SER A 46 64.70 9.97 16.78
CA SER A 46 65.66 10.75 16.00
C SER A 46 65.14 12.16 15.66
N VAL A 47 66.03 13.03 15.17
CA VAL A 47 65.66 14.38 14.72
C VAL A 47 64.84 14.32 13.44
N GLU A 48 65.13 13.37 12.55
CA GLU A 48 64.39 13.13 11.32
C GLU A 48 62.94 12.69 11.61
N GLU A 49 62.73 11.85 12.62
CA GLU A 49 61.39 11.49 13.11
C GLU A 49 60.66 12.70 13.72
N ALA A 50 61.39 13.60 14.39
CA ALA A 50 60.79 14.84 14.90
C ALA A 50 60.35 15.80 13.79
N TYR A 51 61.09 15.88 12.67
CA TYR A 51 60.65 16.64 11.50
C TYR A 51 59.39 16.05 10.88
N ALA A 52 59.36 14.72 10.73
CA ALA A 52 58.20 13.97 10.29
C ALA A 52 56.96 14.18 11.20
N ASP A 53 57.17 14.32 12.50
CA ASP A 53 56.11 14.66 13.45
C ASP A 53 55.68 16.11 13.31
N ILE A 54 56.60 17.06 13.11
CA ILE A 54 56.25 18.46 12.86
C ILE A 54 55.37 18.59 11.62
N ASP A 55 55.73 17.94 10.51
CA ASP A 55 54.92 17.96 9.28
C ASP A 55 53.49 17.44 9.54
N MET A 56 53.36 16.37 10.35
CA MET A 56 52.05 15.85 10.78
C MET A 56 51.31 16.82 11.71
N LEU A 57 52.02 17.47 12.63
CA LEU A 57 51.45 18.42 13.59
C LEU A 57 51.00 19.72 12.92
N GLU A 58 51.66 20.17 11.85
CA GLU A 58 51.22 21.32 11.05
C GLU A 58 49.88 21.06 10.33
N ALA A 59 49.48 19.80 10.17
CA ALA A 59 48.14 19.44 9.71
C ALA A 59 47.04 19.70 10.78
N LEU A 60 47.39 19.96 12.05
CA LEU A 60 46.46 20.37 13.11
C LEU A 60 46.11 21.87 13.01
N HIS A 61 45.46 22.28 11.92
CA HIS A 61 44.98 23.65 11.72
C HIS A 61 43.45 23.73 11.64
N GLY A 62 42.89 24.89 12.02
CA GLY A 62 41.43 25.09 12.06
C GLY A 62 40.74 24.19 13.07
N ASP A 63 39.69 23.50 12.62
CA ASP A 63 38.82 22.62 13.44
C ASP A 63 39.30 21.15 13.47
N GLN A 64 40.46 20.83 12.88
CA GLN A 64 40.97 19.46 12.85
C GLN A 64 41.57 19.06 14.20
N GLU A 65 40.81 18.25 14.97
CA GLU A 65 41.18 17.87 16.35
C GLU A 65 42.38 16.91 16.43
N ILE A 66 42.57 16.04 15.42
CA ILE A 66 43.59 15.00 15.42
C ILE A 66 44.41 14.96 14.12
N ALA A 67 45.66 14.56 14.25
CA ALA A 67 46.56 14.24 13.16
C ALA A 67 47.23 12.90 13.45
N MET A 68 47.52 12.13 12.41
CA MET A 68 48.00 10.78 12.59
C MET A 68 48.91 10.34 11.46
N ARG A 69 49.71 9.31 11.72
CA ARG A 69 50.60 8.72 10.73
C ARG A 69 50.85 7.25 11.01
N LEU A 70 50.58 6.38 10.03
CA LEU A 70 50.94 4.96 10.04
C LEU A 70 52.18 4.74 9.18
N TYR A 71 53.22 4.14 9.74
CA TYR A 71 54.50 3.93 9.05
C TYR A 71 55.26 2.72 9.60
N ARG A 72 56.39 2.43 8.95
CA ARG A 72 57.37 1.42 9.36
C ARG A 72 58.77 2.01 9.29
N ASN A 73 59.67 1.55 10.18
CA ASN A 73 61.09 1.87 10.05
C ASN A 73 61.80 0.76 9.27
N THR A 74 62.85 1.12 8.53
CA THR A 74 63.67 0.18 7.74
C THR A 74 64.31 -0.93 8.57
N ASP A 75 64.51 -0.68 9.87
CA ASP A 75 65.13 -1.62 10.82
C ASP A 75 64.12 -2.46 11.61
N ASP A 76 62.80 -2.25 11.41
CA ASP A 76 61.75 -2.99 12.13
C ASP A 76 61.66 -4.44 11.63
N ALA A 77 62.27 -5.38 12.36
CA ALA A 77 62.14 -6.81 12.10
C ALA A 77 60.73 -7.32 12.50
N GLY A 78 60.16 -8.23 11.70
CA GLY A 78 58.97 -9.00 12.11
C GLY A 78 57.60 -8.39 11.79
N GLY A 79 57.51 -7.36 10.93
CA GLY A 79 56.22 -6.83 10.50
C GLY A 79 55.55 -5.87 11.50
N VAL A 80 56.34 -5.30 12.41
CA VAL A 80 55.91 -4.24 13.33
C VAL A 80 55.54 -2.97 12.55
N LEU A 81 54.42 -2.37 12.93
CA LEU A 81 53.92 -1.10 12.42
C LEU A 81 53.96 -0.06 13.55
N ARG A 82 54.15 1.20 13.20
CA ARG A 82 54.11 2.32 14.14
C ARG A 82 52.99 3.27 13.76
N PHE A 83 52.16 3.62 14.73
CA PHE A 83 51.07 4.57 14.56
C PHE A 83 51.25 5.73 15.52
N ARG A 84 51.39 6.94 14.97
CA ARG A 84 51.41 8.18 15.74
C ARG A 84 50.03 8.82 15.68
N LEU A 85 49.55 9.27 16.82
CA LEU A 85 48.28 9.98 16.95
C LEU A 85 48.49 11.21 17.83
N ALA A 86 48.28 12.39 17.25
CA ALA A 86 48.37 13.67 17.93
C ALA A 86 46.97 14.29 18.09
N ARG A 87 46.71 14.91 19.25
CA ARG A 87 45.47 15.65 19.53
C ARG A 87 45.77 17.00 20.19
N LYS A 88 45.07 18.04 19.76
CA LYS A 88 45.19 19.39 20.35
C LYS A 88 44.37 19.50 21.65
N GLY A 89 44.95 20.09 22.69
CA GLY A 89 44.25 20.57 23.89
C GLY A 89 43.76 19.53 24.92
N SER A 90 43.65 18.26 24.57
CA SER A 90 43.21 17.19 25.48
C SER A 90 44.05 15.92 25.35
N GLN A 91 44.18 15.18 26.44
CA GLN A 91 44.85 13.88 26.44
C GLN A 91 44.01 12.85 25.67
N ILE A 92 44.71 11.91 25.01
CA ILE A 92 44.09 10.79 24.30
C ILE A 92 43.89 9.64 25.30
N ALA A 93 42.64 9.32 25.64
CA ALA A 93 42.37 8.17 26.49
C ALA A 93 42.62 6.86 25.71
N LEU A 94 43.43 5.96 26.26
CA LEU A 94 43.74 4.67 25.62
C LEU A 94 42.47 3.82 25.41
N SER A 95 41.51 3.91 26.32
CA SER A 95 40.20 3.23 26.21
C SER A 95 39.44 3.59 24.93
N ASP A 96 39.72 4.76 24.35
CA ASP A 96 39.00 5.28 23.20
C ASP A 96 39.68 4.89 21.88
N VAL A 97 41.00 4.67 21.90
CA VAL A 97 41.80 4.35 20.70
C VAL A 97 41.97 2.86 20.49
N LEU A 98 42.26 2.10 21.56
CA LEU A 98 42.60 0.66 21.44
C LEU A 98 41.50 -0.13 20.73
N PRO A 99 40.20 0.02 21.05
CA PRO A 99 39.14 -0.71 20.35
C PRO A 99 39.06 -0.38 18.86
N LEU A 100 39.40 0.86 18.46
CA LEU A 100 39.40 1.27 17.06
C LEU A 100 40.49 0.51 16.30
N LEU A 101 41.71 0.48 16.82
CA LEU A 101 42.84 -0.23 16.23
C LEU A 101 42.57 -1.74 16.12
N GLU A 102 41.96 -2.34 17.14
CA GLU A 102 41.55 -3.75 17.11
C GLU A 102 40.51 -4.04 16.03
N ASN A 103 39.56 -3.14 15.80
CA ASN A 103 38.57 -3.27 14.74
C ASN A 103 39.16 -3.14 13.33
N PHE A 104 40.27 -2.39 13.18
CA PHE A 104 41.10 -2.41 11.96
C PHE A 104 41.93 -3.69 11.81
N GLY A 105 41.83 -4.62 12.75
CA GLY A 105 42.54 -5.88 12.71
C GLY A 105 44.00 -5.77 13.15
N LEU A 106 44.34 -4.73 13.93
CA LEU A 106 45.67 -4.51 14.49
C LEU A 106 45.69 -4.95 15.95
N ARG A 107 46.84 -5.43 16.41
CA ARG A 107 47.11 -5.73 17.82
C ARG A 107 48.10 -4.72 18.36
N VAL A 108 47.75 -4.08 19.48
CA VAL A 108 48.65 -3.13 20.14
C VAL A 108 49.64 -3.87 21.04
N ILE A 109 50.93 -3.71 20.76
CA ILE A 109 52.03 -4.34 21.50
C ILE A 109 52.54 -3.41 22.61
N GLY A 110 52.61 -2.12 22.31
CA GLY A 110 53.05 -1.09 23.24
C GLY A 110 52.51 0.29 22.85
N GLY A 111 52.49 1.22 23.80
CA GLY A 111 52.08 2.60 23.56
C GLY A 111 52.75 3.55 24.54
N ARG A 112 53.30 4.65 24.05
CA ARG A 112 53.95 5.69 24.86
C ARG A 112 53.31 7.06 24.62
N PRO A 113 52.82 7.74 25.68
CA PRO A 113 52.32 9.09 25.58
C PRO A 113 53.43 10.13 25.76
N TYR A 114 53.37 11.22 24.99
CA TYR A 114 54.22 12.39 25.09
C TYR A 114 53.36 13.65 25.07
N GLU A 115 53.67 14.62 25.92
CA GLU A 115 53.06 15.95 25.86
C GLU A 115 54.04 16.91 25.18
N LEU A 116 53.57 17.58 24.14
CA LEU A 116 54.32 18.59 23.40
C LEU A 116 53.76 19.98 23.74
N ALA A 117 54.65 20.94 24.00
CA ALA A 117 54.29 22.32 24.29
C ALA A 117 55.03 23.27 23.35
N THR A 118 54.34 23.87 22.39
CA THR A 118 54.97 24.83 21.47
C THR A 118 55.30 26.15 22.19
N THR A 119 56.17 26.98 21.62
CA THR A 119 56.51 28.31 22.19
C THR A 119 55.34 29.29 22.19
N LYS A 120 54.22 28.95 21.52
CA LYS A 120 52.93 29.64 21.61
C LYS A 120 52.02 29.10 22.72
N ASN A 121 52.54 28.20 23.57
CA ASN A 121 51.83 27.54 24.65
C ASN A 121 50.64 26.69 24.17
N GLU A 122 50.73 26.12 22.96
CA GLU A 122 49.77 25.12 22.47
C GLU A 122 50.18 23.74 23.00
N HIS A 123 49.27 23.10 23.73
CA HIS A 123 49.47 21.77 24.27
C HIS A 123 48.96 20.71 23.29
N ILE A 124 49.83 19.79 22.90
CA ILE A 124 49.51 18.69 22.00
C ILE A 124 49.86 17.36 22.67
N SER A 125 48.89 16.46 22.75
CA SER A 125 49.10 15.09 23.24
C SER A 125 49.48 14.22 22.06
N LEU A 126 50.70 13.68 22.04
CA LEU A 126 51.19 12.74 21.03
C LEU A 126 51.30 11.34 21.62
N HIS A 127 50.61 10.36 21.05
CA HIS A 127 50.74 8.96 21.41
C HIS A 127 51.40 8.19 20.28
N VAL A 128 52.42 7.40 20.63
CA VAL A 128 53.11 6.52 19.68
C VAL A 128 52.80 5.07 20.05
N PHE A 129 52.15 4.36 19.14
CA PHE A 129 51.75 2.97 19.29
C PHE A 129 52.65 2.05 18.46
N GLU A 130 53.07 0.94 19.06
CA GLU A 130 53.68 -0.20 18.39
C GLU A 130 52.60 -1.25 18.13
N LEU A 131 52.41 -1.60 16.86
CA LEU A 131 51.31 -2.41 16.37
C LEU A 131 51.83 -3.62 15.59
N GLU A 132 51.06 -4.71 15.62
CA GLU A 132 51.26 -5.88 14.77
C GLU A 132 49.93 -6.25 14.08
N ALA A 133 49.99 -7.02 12.99
CA ALA A 133 48.79 -7.62 12.43
C ALA A 133 48.17 -8.60 13.45
N GLY A 134 46.86 -8.49 13.67
CA GLY A 134 46.13 -9.45 14.49
C GLY A 134 46.15 -10.86 13.89
N ALA A 135 45.95 -11.89 14.71
CA ALA A 135 46.01 -13.29 14.29
C ALA A 135 45.02 -13.64 13.15
N ASP A 136 43.90 -12.94 13.10
CA ASP A 136 42.84 -13.12 12.09
C ASP A 136 42.93 -12.09 10.94
N SER A 137 43.97 -11.27 10.89
CA SER A 137 44.22 -10.28 9.84
C SER A 137 45.41 -10.70 8.99
N LYS A 138 45.17 -11.00 7.72
CA LYS A 138 46.24 -11.27 6.76
C LYS A 138 46.40 -10.08 5.82
N PHE A 139 47.48 -9.33 6.00
CA PHE A 139 47.93 -8.33 5.03
C PHE A 139 49.46 -8.27 5.01
N ASP A 140 50.03 -7.92 3.86
CA ASP A 140 51.47 -7.72 3.73
C ASP A 140 51.84 -6.37 4.37
N SER A 141 52.49 -6.40 5.54
CA SER A 141 52.94 -5.18 6.22
C SER A 141 53.95 -4.38 5.39
N ASN A 142 54.61 -4.96 4.38
CA ASN A 142 55.50 -4.22 3.47
C ASN A 142 54.72 -3.31 2.51
N SER A 143 53.42 -3.55 2.30
CA SER A 143 52.58 -2.69 1.46
C SER A 143 52.29 -1.33 2.09
N ILE A 144 52.52 -1.15 3.39
CA ILE A 144 52.44 0.16 4.06
C ILE A 144 53.44 1.15 3.46
N ASP A 145 54.61 0.67 3.02
CA ASP A 145 55.67 1.49 2.42
C ASP A 145 55.27 2.05 1.03
N THR A 146 54.21 1.51 0.41
CA THR A 146 53.65 2.03 -0.85
C THR A 146 52.82 3.31 -0.66
N GLY A 147 52.57 3.72 0.60
CA GLY A 147 51.84 4.94 0.97
C GLY A 147 50.32 4.85 0.81
N ALA A 148 49.81 4.16 -0.22
CA ALA A 148 48.37 4.06 -0.48
C ALA A 148 47.60 3.36 0.66
N LEU A 149 48.15 2.28 1.20
CA LEU A 149 47.51 1.54 2.30
C LEU A 149 47.51 2.33 3.61
N ALA A 150 48.61 3.03 3.89
CA ALA A 150 48.72 3.94 5.04
C ALA A 150 47.68 5.07 4.93
N ALA A 151 47.59 5.73 3.77
CA ALA A 151 46.63 6.78 3.51
C ALA A 151 45.17 6.30 3.65
N ASN A 152 44.84 5.11 3.13
CA ASN A 152 43.51 4.51 3.29
C ASN A 152 43.18 4.25 4.77
N PHE A 153 44.13 3.74 5.54
CA PHE A 153 43.98 3.53 6.98
C PHE A 153 43.79 4.85 7.73
N GLU A 154 44.64 5.85 7.49
CA GLU A 154 44.58 7.15 8.16
C GLU A 154 43.25 7.86 7.86
N ALA A 155 42.81 7.84 6.60
CA ALA A 155 41.51 8.38 6.21
C ALA A 155 40.34 7.64 6.89
N ALA A 156 40.38 6.30 6.93
CA ALA A 156 39.36 5.50 7.59
C ALA A 156 39.34 5.75 9.11
N PHE A 157 40.51 5.80 9.75
CA PHE A 157 40.65 6.03 11.18
C PHE A 157 40.10 7.40 11.57
N LEU A 158 40.41 8.45 10.79
CA LEU A 158 39.85 9.79 11.01
C LEU A 158 38.33 9.79 10.96
N ARG A 159 37.73 9.11 9.98
CA ARG A 159 36.26 9.03 9.83
C ARG A 159 35.60 8.26 10.98
N VAL A 160 36.22 7.17 11.44
CA VAL A 160 35.77 6.41 12.60
C VAL A 160 35.90 7.22 13.89
N TRP A 161 37.01 7.96 14.05
CA TRP A 161 37.26 8.83 15.20
C TRP A 161 36.22 9.95 15.32
N GLN A 162 35.88 10.58 14.18
CA GLN A 162 34.81 11.59 14.10
C GLN A 162 33.41 11.00 14.30
N GLY A 163 33.28 9.66 14.33
CA GLY A 163 32.00 8.98 14.34
C GLY A 163 31.22 9.13 13.04
N SER A 164 31.83 9.50 11.93
CA SER A 164 31.13 9.50 10.62
C SER A 164 30.97 8.09 10.04
N VAL A 165 31.79 7.14 10.52
CA VAL A 165 31.82 5.72 10.12
C VAL A 165 31.76 4.84 11.38
N GLU A 166 31.12 3.65 11.31
CA GLU A 166 31.06 2.71 12.44
C GLU A 166 32.43 2.09 12.77
N SER A 167 32.67 1.87 14.07
CA SER A 167 33.81 1.08 14.56
C SER A 167 33.39 -0.38 14.75
N ASP A 168 33.61 -1.21 13.74
CA ASP A 168 33.31 -2.64 13.78
C ASP A 168 34.31 -3.47 12.96
N GLY A 169 34.09 -4.79 12.93
CA GLY A 169 34.98 -5.73 12.26
C GLY A 169 35.17 -5.50 10.76
N PHE A 170 34.31 -4.73 10.08
CA PHE A 170 34.50 -4.39 8.66
C PHE A 170 35.71 -3.49 8.43
N ASN A 171 36.13 -2.70 9.44
CA ASN A 171 37.27 -1.79 9.32
C ASN A 171 38.58 -2.53 8.97
N ARG A 172 38.70 -3.82 9.32
CA ARG A 172 39.84 -4.66 8.93
C ARG A 172 40.01 -4.81 7.42
N LEU A 173 38.95 -4.64 6.63
CA LEU A 173 38.99 -4.74 5.16
C LEU A 173 39.87 -3.65 4.54
N VAL A 174 40.06 -2.53 5.25
CA VAL A 174 40.97 -1.46 4.81
C VAL A 174 42.40 -1.99 4.68
N LEU A 175 42.87 -2.71 5.70
CA LEU A 175 44.23 -3.28 5.69
C LEU A 175 44.30 -4.63 4.97
N SER A 176 43.33 -5.53 5.21
CA SER A 176 43.34 -6.89 4.65
C SER A 176 43.02 -6.97 3.16
N CYS A 177 42.27 -6.01 2.62
CA CYS A 177 41.86 -6.01 1.21
C CYS A 177 42.30 -4.74 0.46
N GLY A 178 43.00 -3.81 1.12
CA GLY A 178 43.44 -2.55 0.52
C GLY A 178 42.28 -1.60 0.16
N LEU A 179 41.08 -1.82 0.71
CA LEU A 179 39.89 -1.06 0.36
C LEU A 179 39.89 0.33 1.00
N SER A 180 39.31 1.30 0.31
CA SER A 180 38.99 2.60 0.90
C SER A 180 37.86 2.47 1.93
N TRP A 181 37.78 3.39 2.88
CA TRP A 181 36.70 3.42 3.88
C TRP A 181 35.30 3.44 3.24
N ARG A 182 35.13 4.10 2.07
CA ARG A 182 33.86 4.13 1.35
C ARG A 182 33.45 2.77 0.77
N GLN A 183 34.41 2.02 0.22
CA GLN A 183 34.13 0.66 -0.28
C GLN A 183 33.74 -0.27 0.88
N VAL A 184 34.39 -0.10 2.03
CA VAL A 184 34.03 -0.80 3.28
C VAL A 184 32.62 -0.41 3.74
N GLU A 185 32.28 0.87 3.70
CA GLU A 185 30.93 1.36 4.06
C GLU A 185 29.84 0.77 3.17
N MET A 186 30.09 0.67 1.86
CA MET A 186 29.19 0.04 0.90
C MET A 186 28.96 -1.44 1.25
N LEU A 187 30.02 -2.20 1.52
CA LEU A 187 29.90 -3.61 1.93
C LEU A 187 29.15 -3.74 3.27
N ARG A 188 29.44 -2.85 4.23
CA ARG A 188 28.72 -2.82 5.51
C ARG A 188 27.22 -2.55 5.29
N ALA A 189 26.85 -1.63 4.40
CA ALA A 189 25.46 -1.34 4.08
C ALA A 189 24.73 -2.56 3.53
N TYR A 190 25.32 -3.30 2.59
CA TYR A 190 24.74 -4.56 2.10
C TYR A 190 24.59 -5.60 3.23
N SER A 191 25.58 -5.74 4.12
CA SER A 191 25.44 -6.61 5.30
C SER A 191 24.30 -6.19 6.23
N ARG A 192 24.03 -4.88 6.38
CA ARG A 192 22.92 -4.37 7.18
C ARG A 192 21.58 -4.66 6.51
N TYR A 193 21.50 -4.58 5.19
CA TYR A 193 20.31 -4.99 4.45
C TYR A 193 20.04 -6.49 4.58
N MET A 194 21.08 -7.35 4.50
CA MET A 194 20.96 -8.80 4.72
C MET A 194 20.30 -9.14 6.07
N LYS A 195 20.65 -8.40 7.12
CA LYS A 195 20.02 -8.54 8.43
C LYS A 195 18.52 -8.17 8.38
N GLN A 196 18.17 -7.10 7.69
CA GLN A 196 16.77 -6.64 7.57
C GLN A 196 15.88 -7.60 6.77
N ILE A 197 16.44 -8.40 5.86
CA ILE A 197 15.73 -9.50 5.19
C ILE A 197 15.80 -10.83 5.97
N ASN A 198 16.16 -10.79 7.25
CA ASN A 198 16.20 -11.92 8.20
C ASN A 198 17.18 -13.04 7.85
N LEU A 199 18.31 -12.72 7.21
CA LEU A 199 19.38 -13.70 7.02
C LEU A 199 20.16 -13.95 8.32
N PRO A 200 20.48 -15.21 8.67
CA PRO A 200 21.03 -15.59 9.96
C PRO A 200 22.55 -15.35 10.09
N TYR A 201 23.09 -14.32 9.44
CA TYR A 201 24.52 -14.03 9.41
C TYR A 201 24.87 -12.87 10.35
N THR A 202 25.81 -13.11 11.28
CA THR A 202 26.27 -12.05 12.20
C THR A 202 27.28 -11.14 11.53
N ARG A 203 27.29 -9.85 11.88
CA ARG A 203 28.25 -8.86 11.35
C ARG A 203 29.72 -9.29 11.53
N ILE A 204 30.03 -9.90 12.67
CA ILE A 204 31.37 -10.40 12.99
C ILE A 204 31.77 -11.50 12.01
N TYR A 205 30.87 -12.46 11.77
CA TYR A 205 31.14 -13.57 10.85
C TYR A 205 31.22 -13.11 9.39
N THR A 206 30.34 -12.18 8.98
CA THR A 206 30.36 -11.58 7.63
C THR A 206 31.65 -10.83 7.35
N SER A 207 32.08 -9.93 8.25
CA SER A 207 33.33 -9.17 8.07
C SER A 207 34.57 -10.06 8.08
N ALA A 208 34.61 -11.09 8.93
CA ALA A 208 35.69 -12.08 8.94
C ALA A 208 35.73 -12.91 7.64
N THR A 209 34.56 -13.25 7.07
CA THR A 209 34.46 -13.98 5.80
C THR A 209 35.02 -13.14 4.65
N LEU A 210 34.61 -11.89 4.52
CA LEU A 210 35.12 -10.99 3.48
C LEU A 210 36.63 -10.77 3.59
N ALA A 211 37.16 -10.63 4.80
CA ALA A 211 38.60 -10.46 5.03
C ALA A 211 39.39 -11.73 4.68
N ARG A 212 38.81 -12.93 4.89
CA ARG A 212 39.44 -14.21 4.54
C ARG A 212 39.54 -14.39 3.03
N TYR A 213 38.51 -14.01 2.28
CA TYR A 213 38.46 -14.13 0.83
C TYR A 213 38.66 -12.77 0.16
N GLY A 214 39.74 -12.07 0.52
CA GLY A 214 40.00 -10.68 0.09
C GLY A 214 40.02 -10.48 -1.43
N GLU A 215 40.50 -11.46 -2.20
CA GLU A 215 40.48 -11.40 -3.67
C GLU A 215 39.04 -11.41 -4.22
N ILE A 216 38.16 -12.26 -3.67
CA ILE A 216 36.75 -12.31 -4.07
C ILE A 216 36.03 -11.04 -3.61
N THR A 217 36.36 -10.54 -2.41
CA THR A 217 35.84 -9.26 -1.91
C THR A 217 36.23 -8.09 -2.82
N ALA A 218 37.46 -8.05 -3.34
CA ALA A 218 37.89 -7.06 -4.32
C ALA A 218 37.11 -7.19 -5.64
N GLN A 219 36.84 -8.42 -6.11
CA GLN A 219 36.01 -8.65 -7.29
C GLN A 219 34.56 -8.18 -7.11
N LEU A 220 33.96 -8.33 -5.92
CA LEU A 220 32.64 -7.78 -5.58
C LEU A 220 32.63 -6.25 -5.67
N VAL A 221 33.66 -5.60 -5.13
CA VAL A 221 33.83 -4.14 -5.24
C VAL A 221 33.95 -3.71 -6.70
N GLN A 222 34.75 -4.44 -7.49
CA GLN A 222 34.89 -4.18 -8.93
C GLN A 222 33.57 -4.36 -9.69
N LEU A 223 32.76 -5.37 -9.34
CA LEU A 223 31.42 -5.54 -9.91
C LEU A 223 30.54 -4.32 -9.62
N PHE A 224 30.51 -3.88 -8.36
CA PHE A 224 29.73 -2.70 -7.96
C PHE A 224 30.18 -1.45 -8.74
N GLU A 225 31.49 -1.20 -8.82
CA GLU A 225 32.04 -0.05 -9.54
C GLU A 225 31.75 -0.12 -11.04
N THR A 226 31.87 -1.30 -11.66
CA THR A 226 31.53 -1.52 -13.07
C THR A 226 30.07 -1.17 -13.35
N ARG A 227 29.16 -1.55 -12.44
CA ARG A 227 27.73 -1.27 -12.60
C ARG A 227 27.38 0.20 -12.39
N PHE A 228 27.98 0.88 -11.42
CA PHE A 228 27.46 2.15 -10.92
C PHE A 228 28.36 3.36 -11.11
N ALA A 229 29.63 3.21 -11.51
CA ALA A 229 30.50 4.36 -11.76
C ALA A 229 29.99 5.16 -12.99
N PRO A 230 29.61 6.44 -12.83
CA PRO A 230 29.12 7.25 -13.95
C PRO A 230 30.25 7.54 -14.96
N ASP A 231 31.47 7.73 -14.47
CA ASP A 231 32.64 8.13 -15.27
C ASP A 231 33.42 6.95 -15.88
N SER A 232 32.82 5.75 -15.95
CA SER A 232 33.51 4.56 -16.49
C SER A 232 33.77 4.63 -17.99
N GLY A 233 33.11 5.56 -18.71
CA GLY A 233 33.19 5.66 -20.17
C GLY A 233 32.49 4.53 -20.93
N LEU A 234 31.78 3.64 -20.22
CA LEU A 234 31.02 2.53 -20.81
C LEU A 234 29.55 2.92 -21.02
N GLU A 235 29.08 2.73 -22.25
CA GLU A 235 27.67 2.75 -22.62
C GLU A 235 26.87 1.64 -21.90
N PRO A 236 25.52 1.72 -21.82
CA PRO A 236 24.71 0.78 -21.04
C PRO A 236 24.90 -0.70 -21.38
N GLU A 237 24.91 -1.06 -22.67
CA GLU A 237 25.06 -2.45 -23.12
C GLU A 237 26.46 -3.03 -22.83
N PRO A 238 27.59 -2.40 -23.23
CA PRO A 238 28.93 -2.84 -22.83
C PRO A 238 29.14 -2.93 -21.32
N ARG A 239 28.53 -2.02 -20.56
CA ARG A 239 28.57 -2.04 -19.09
C ARG A 239 27.88 -3.27 -18.52
N ALA A 240 26.67 -3.58 -19.00
CA ALA A 240 25.94 -4.77 -18.59
C ALA A 240 26.72 -6.05 -18.93
N GLN A 241 27.33 -6.11 -20.11
CA GLN A 241 28.20 -7.23 -20.50
C GLN A 241 29.39 -7.38 -19.53
N ALA A 242 30.14 -6.30 -19.26
CA ALA A 242 31.28 -6.33 -18.35
C ALA A 242 30.88 -6.75 -16.92
N ALA A 243 29.72 -6.29 -16.44
CA ALA A 243 29.18 -6.71 -15.14
C ALA A 243 28.85 -8.21 -15.11
N ASN A 244 28.24 -8.74 -16.18
CA ASN A 244 27.92 -10.17 -16.29
C ASN A 244 29.19 -11.05 -16.35
N GLU A 245 30.23 -10.59 -17.07
CA GLU A 245 31.54 -11.27 -17.10
C GLU A 245 32.20 -11.30 -15.73
N GLN A 246 32.13 -10.19 -14.99
CA GLN A 246 32.64 -10.11 -13.61
C GLN A 246 31.84 -10.99 -12.65
N GLU A 247 30.50 -11.03 -12.77
CA GLU A 247 29.64 -11.93 -12.00
C GLU A 247 30.00 -13.40 -12.24
N ALA A 248 30.22 -13.80 -13.49
CA ALA A 248 30.65 -15.16 -13.83
C ALA A 248 32.03 -15.49 -13.24
N ALA A 249 32.97 -14.55 -13.24
CA ALA A 249 34.29 -14.72 -12.63
C ALA A 249 34.20 -14.92 -11.11
N ILE A 250 33.33 -14.16 -10.42
CA ILE A 250 33.07 -14.33 -8.99
C ILE A 250 32.47 -15.71 -8.71
N VAL A 251 31.47 -16.13 -9.50
CA VAL A 251 30.85 -17.47 -9.36
C VAL A 251 31.87 -18.59 -9.54
N GLN A 252 32.83 -18.43 -10.46
CA GLN A 252 33.93 -19.37 -10.62
C GLN A 252 34.89 -19.33 -9.43
N ALA A 253 35.26 -18.16 -8.93
CA ALA A 253 36.15 -18.03 -7.77
C ALA A 253 35.55 -18.66 -6.50
N LEU A 254 34.22 -18.64 -6.37
CA LEU A 254 33.47 -19.29 -5.29
C LEU A 254 33.67 -20.82 -5.23
N GLU A 255 34.06 -21.49 -6.32
CA GLU A 255 34.39 -22.92 -6.30
C GLU A 255 35.55 -23.27 -5.34
N SER A 256 36.39 -22.28 -5.01
CA SER A 256 37.50 -22.41 -4.05
C SER A 256 37.09 -22.25 -2.58
N VAL A 257 35.84 -21.82 -2.30
CA VAL A 257 35.34 -21.57 -0.94
C VAL A 257 34.86 -22.88 -0.33
N SER A 258 35.63 -23.43 0.62
CA SER A 258 35.35 -24.74 1.22
C SER A 258 34.19 -24.76 2.23
N ASN A 259 33.83 -23.60 2.81
CA ASN A 259 32.78 -23.51 3.81
C ASN A 259 31.47 -23.00 3.17
N LEU A 260 30.41 -23.81 3.24
CA LEU A 260 29.11 -23.50 2.66
C LEU A 260 28.51 -22.18 3.15
N THR A 261 28.63 -21.87 4.44
CA THR A 261 28.10 -20.62 5.00
C THR A 261 28.87 -19.41 4.49
N GLU A 262 30.18 -19.54 4.29
CA GLU A 262 31.04 -18.48 3.75
C GLU A 262 30.74 -18.24 2.26
N ASP A 263 30.53 -19.32 1.49
CA ASP A 263 30.06 -19.28 0.10
C ASP A 263 28.70 -18.57 0.00
N GLN A 264 27.73 -18.94 0.84
CA GLN A 264 26.40 -18.32 0.86
C GLN A 264 26.46 -16.81 1.18
N ILE A 265 27.31 -16.38 2.10
CA ILE A 265 27.48 -14.95 2.42
C ILE A 265 27.94 -14.18 1.19
N ILE A 266 28.96 -14.67 0.49
CA ILE A 266 29.50 -14.01 -0.71
C ILE A 266 28.48 -14.05 -1.85
N ARG A 267 27.77 -15.17 -2.05
CA ARG A 267 26.66 -15.26 -3.00
C ARG A 267 25.56 -14.24 -2.71
N GLN A 268 25.26 -13.99 -1.43
CA GLN A 268 24.27 -12.97 -1.09
C GLN A 268 24.73 -11.57 -1.47
N TYR A 269 26.02 -11.23 -1.29
CA TYR A 269 26.54 -9.96 -1.79
C TYR A 269 26.36 -9.83 -3.29
N LEU A 270 26.68 -10.89 -4.04
CA LEU A 270 26.49 -10.95 -5.48
C LEU A 270 25.02 -10.73 -5.86
N THR A 271 24.10 -11.50 -5.27
CA THR A 271 22.65 -11.36 -5.49
C THR A 271 22.17 -9.94 -5.22
N LEU A 272 22.56 -9.33 -4.10
CA LEU A 272 22.14 -7.98 -3.75
C LEU A 272 22.73 -6.91 -4.67
N MET A 273 24.00 -7.03 -5.06
CA MET A 273 24.64 -6.09 -6.00
C MET A 273 24.01 -6.17 -7.40
N SER A 274 23.67 -7.37 -7.86
CA SER A 274 22.97 -7.57 -9.14
C SER A 274 21.51 -7.08 -9.09
N ALA A 275 20.85 -7.20 -7.94
CA ALA A 275 19.50 -6.66 -7.70
C ALA A 275 19.44 -5.14 -7.49
N THR A 276 20.57 -4.47 -7.27
CA THR A 276 20.62 -3.00 -7.15
C THR A 276 20.37 -2.35 -8.51
N LEU A 277 19.41 -1.43 -8.55
CA LEU A 277 18.97 -0.67 -9.73
C LEU A 277 19.59 0.73 -9.80
N ARG A 278 19.70 1.40 -8.64
CA ARG A 278 20.24 2.76 -8.49
C ARG A 278 20.96 2.89 -7.15
N CYS A 279 21.97 3.74 -7.07
CA CYS A 279 22.60 4.11 -5.81
C CYS A 279 23.17 5.53 -5.84
N ASN A 280 23.22 6.22 -4.70
CA ASN A 280 23.74 7.59 -4.60
C ASN A 280 25.23 7.62 -4.26
N TYR A 281 25.93 6.48 -4.35
CA TYR A 281 27.35 6.37 -4.01
C TYR A 281 28.19 7.38 -4.79
N TYR A 282 27.93 7.65 -6.06
CA TYR A 282 28.77 8.59 -6.83
C TYR A 282 28.36 10.06 -6.73
N GLN A 283 27.25 10.38 -6.04
CA GLN A 283 26.88 11.77 -5.79
C GLN A 283 27.77 12.38 -4.71
N ARG A 284 28.59 13.36 -5.11
CA ARG A 284 29.48 14.10 -4.20
C ARG A 284 29.06 15.57 -4.19
N GLU A 285 28.79 16.14 -3.03
CA GLU A 285 28.74 17.60 -2.93
C GLU A 285 30.17 18.14 -2.94
N ARG A 286 30.38 19.26 -3.65
CA ARG A 286 31.71 19.83 -3.94
C ARG A 286 32.56 20.17 -2.69
N PHE A 287 31.94 20.18 -1.49
CA PHE A 287 32.58 20.58 -0.22
C PHE A 287 32.18 19.75 1.00
N VAL A 288 31.24 18.80 0.90
CA VAL A 288 30.79 17.94 2.02
C VAL A 288 30.62 16.51 1.52
N GLU A 289 31.33 15.55 2.11
CA GLU A 289 31.04 14.13 1.83
C GLU A 289 29.74 13.73 2.52
N ARG A 290 28.86 13.04 1.78
CA ARG A 290 27.58 12.54 2.32
C ARG A 290 27.84 11.48 3.38
N ASN A 291 27.13 11.57 4.51
CA ASN A 291 27.23 10.61 5.63
C ASN A 291 26.23 9.44 5.52
N TYR A 292 25.62 9.21 4.36
CA TYR A 292 24.67 8.12 4.13
C TYR A 292 24.78 7.55 2.71
N LEU A 293 24.42 6.27 2.56
CA LEU A 293 24.33 5.55 1.29
C LEU A 293 22.90 5.06 1.08
N ALA A 294 22.40 5.19 -0.14
CA ALA A 294 21.09 4.71 -0.54
C ALA A 294 21.20 3.74 -1.72
N PHE A 295 20.45 2.63 -1.64
CA PHE A 295 20.37 1.59 -2.67
C PHE A 295 18.92 1.31 -3.00
N LYS A 296 18.54 1.40 -4.28
CA LYS A 296 17.23 0.98 -4.78
C LYS A 296 17.34 -0.44 -5.32
N PHE A 297 16.59 -1.37 -4.74
CA PHE A 297 16.57 -2.79 -5.10
C PHE A 297 15.34 -3.17 -5.94
N ASP A 298 15.53 -4.07 -6.90
CA ASP A 298 14.48 -4.95 -7.39
C ASP A 298 14.32 -6.12 -6.40
N VAL A 299 13.33 -6.05 -5.51
CA VAL A 299 13.16 -7.07 -4.45
C VAL A 299 12.63 -8.38 -5.02
N GLN A 300 11.96 -8.37 -6.17
CA GLN A 300 11.46 -9.61 -6.79
C GLN A 300 12.59 -10.51 -7.24
N SER A 301 13.73 -9.90 -7.63
CA SER A 301 14.97 -10.59 -8.01
C SER A 301 15.77 -11.16 -6.82
N ILE A 302 15.34 -10.94 -5.56
CA ILE A 302 16.02 -11.42 -4.35
C ILE A 302 15.24 -12.62 -3.77
N PRO A 303 15.68 -13.88 -3.98
CA PRO A 303 14.93 -15.06 -3.54
C PRO A 303 14.78 -15.17 -2.02
N GLU A 304 15.75 -14.68 -1.25
CA GLU A 304 15.75 -14.75 0.20
C GLU A 304 14.87 -13.67 0.85
N ALA A 305 14.42 -12.67 0.08
CA ALA A 305 13.56 -11.62 0.62
C ALA A 305 12.20 -12.20 1.09
N PRO A 306 11.76 -11.89 2.33
CA PRO A 306 10.46 -12.32 2.83
C PRO A 306 9.31 -11.88 1.94
N LYS A 307 8.29 -12.73 1.80
CA LYS A 307 7.03 -12.37 1.11
C LYS A 307 6.17 -11.42 1.99
N PRO A 308 5.36 -10.53 1.40
CA PRO A 308 5.30 -10.23 -0.04
C PRO A 308 6.58 -9.49 -0.49
N ARG A 309 7.00 -9.66 -1.75
CA ARG A 309 8.18 -8.97 -2.30
C ARG A 309 7.73 -7.72 -3.06
N PRO A 310 7.92 -6.50 -2.53
CA PRO A 310 7.55 -5.27 -3.24
C PRO A 310 8.30 -5.16 -4.58
N MET A 311 7.80 -4.33 -5.49
CA MET A 311 8.50 -4.08 -6.76
C MET A 311 9.86 -3.42 -6.52
N TYR A 312 9.88 -2.38 -5.68
CA TYR A 312 11.11 -1.66 -5.33
C TYR A 312 11.26 -1.48 -3.83
N GLU A 313 12.50 -1.47 -3.36
CA GLU A 313 12.85 -1.06 -2.00
C GLU A 313 14.05 -0.14 -2.03
N ILE A 314 13.94 1.05 -1.41
CA ILE A 314 15.08 1.93 -1.17
C ILE A 314 15.56 1.71 0.26
N PHE A 315 16.76 1.16 0.42
CA PHE A 315 17.44 1.03 1.71
C PHE A 315 18.45 2.16 1.87
N VAL A 316 18.41 2.82 3.02
CA VAL A 316 19.33 3.92 3.39
C VAL A 316 20.10 3.52 4.63
N TYR A 317 21.41 3.64 4.55
CA TYR A 317 22.34 3.30 5.61
C TYR A 317 23.24 4.48 5.97
N SER A 318 23.39 4.72 7.27
CA SER A 318 24.32 5.67 7.87
C SER A 318 24.80 5.16 9.23
N ALA A 319 25.89 5.76 9.73
CA ALA A 319 26.30 5.60 11.13
C ALA A 319 25.28 6.23 12.11
N GLU A 320 24.46 7.19 11.67
CA GLU A 320 23.49 7.91 12.49
C GLU A 320 22.08 7.28 12.47
N PHE A 321 21.68 6.72 11.33
CA PHE A 321 20.34 6.15 11.14
C PHE A 321 20.32 5.06 10.06
N GLU A 322 19.24 4.28 10.03
CA GLU A 322 18.92 3.34 8.95
C GLU A 322 17.46 3.51 8.55
N GLY A 323 17.13 3.29 7.27
CA GLY A 323 15.76 3.40 6.79
C GLY A 323 15.47 2.54 5.56
N VAL A 324 14.19 2.23 5.37
CA VAL A 324 13.66 1.50 4.21
C VAL A 324 12.44 2.20 3.65
N HIS A 325 12.25 2.15 2.33
CA HIS A 325 11.01 2.56 1.67
C HIS A 325 10.61 1.52 0.60
N LEU A 326 9.54 0.78 0.85
CA LEU A 326 9.04 -0.34 0.07
C LEU A 326 7.87 0.12 -0.80
N ARG A 327 7.89 -0.20 -2.10
CA ARG A 327 6.88 0.21 -3.09
C ARG A 327 6.34 -0.98 -3.88
N GLY A 328 5.02 -1.11 -3.96
CA GLY A 328 4.35 -2.11 -4.79
C GLY A 328 4.23 -1.77 -6.28
N GLY A 329 4.67 -0.58 -6.71
CA GLY A 329 4.60 -0.15 -8.11
C GLY A 329 5.28 1.21 -8.34
N LYS A 330 5.32 1.66 -9.60
CA LYS A 330 5.86 2.98 -9.99
C LYS A 330 5.05 4.14 -9.42
N VAL A 331 3.72 4.11 -9.57
CA VAL A 331 2.85 5.07 -8.88
C VAL A 331 2.45 4.43 -7.56
N ALA A 332 3.14 4.77 -6.47
CA ALA A 332 2.91 4.19 -5.15
C ALA A 332 3.00 5.24 -4.04
N ARG A 333 2.30 4.99 -2.94
CA ARG A 333 2.17 5.95 -1.83
C ARG A 333 2.10 5.25 -0.48
N GLY A 334 2.79 5.83 0.50
CA GLY A 334 2.95 5.23 1.82
C GLY A 334 3.36 6.19 2.92
N GLY A 335 2.90 5.89 4.13
CA GLY A 335 3.36 6.59 5.34
C GLY A 335 4.81 6.21 5.72
N LEU A 336 5.55 7.15 6.32
CA LEU A 336 6.90 6.92 6.85
C LEU A 336 6.88 6.83 8.37
N ARG A 337 7.26 5.69 8.94
CA ARG A 337 7.26 5.45 10.40
C ARG A 337 8.64 5.73 11.03
N TRP A 338 8.65 6.44 12.15
CA TRP A 338 9.81 6.41 13.04
C TRP A 338 9.66 5.23 13.99
N SER A 339 10.48 4.20 13.79
CA SER A 339 10.42 2.94 14.55
C SER A 339 11.41 2.96 15.72
N ASP A 340 11.06 2.24 16.78
CA ASP A 340 11.92 1.91 17.93
C ASP A 340 12.52 0.49 17.81
N ARG A 341 12.30 -0.21 16.69
CA ARG A 341 12.79 -1.59 16.44
C ARG A 341 14.12 -1.60 15.68
N HIS A 342 15.23 -1.34 16.36
CA HIS A 342 16.57 -1.27 15.73
C HIS A 342 17.00 -2.55 15.00
N GLU A 343 16.52 -3.71 15.44
CA GLU A 343 16.99 -5.00 14.91
C GLU A 343 16.23 -5.46 13.66
N ASP A 344 14.93 -5.15 13.55
CA ASP A 344 14.03 -5.72 12.54
C ASP A 344 12.92 -4.75 12.05
N PHE A 345 13.17 -3.43 12.07
CA PHE A 345 12.20 -2.43 11.60
C PHE A 345 11.69 -2.69 10.17
N ARG A 346 12.47 -3.33 9.28
CA ARG A 346 11.97 -3.70 7.95
C ARG A 346 10.82 -4.70 8.03
N THR A 347 10.86 -5.66 8.96
CA THR A 347 9.76 -6.62 9.17
C THR A 347 8.48 -5.90 9.61
N GLU A 348 8.60 -4.89 10.48
CA GLU A 348 7.48 -4.02 10.85
C GLU A 348 6.93 -3.28 9.62
N VAL A 349 7.80 -2.62 8.86
CA VAL A 349 7.40 -1.84 7.67
C VAL A 349 6.77 -2.74 6.62
N LEU A 350 7.30 -3.95 6.39
CA LEU A 350 6.75 -4.92 5.43
C LEU A 350 5.32 -5.35 5.80
N GLY A 351 5.05 -5.59 7.09
CA GLY A 351 3.70 -5.87 7.58
C GLY A 351 2.72 -4.74 7.28
N LEU A 352 3.18 -3.48 7.38
CA LEU A 352 2.37 -2.30 7.05
C LEU A 352 2.15 -2.13 5.53
N VAL A 353 3.15 -2.44 4.69
CA VAL A 353 2.99 -2.43 3.22
C VAL A 353 1.88 -3.36 2.79
N LYS A 354 1.84 -4.58 3.35
CA LYS A 354 0.81 -5.57 3.05
C LYS A 354 -0.60 -5.01 3.31
N ALA A 355 -0.83 -4.45 4.49
CA ALA A 355 -2.11 -3.82 4.81
C ALA A 355 -2.41 -2.63 3.89
N GLN A 356 -1.40 -1.84 3.53
CA GLN A 356 -1.55 -0.70 2.63
C GLN A 356 -1.89 -1.13 1.19
N GLN A 357 -1.46 -2.30 0.74
CA GLN A 357 -1.70 -2.79 -0.61
C GLN A 357 -3.20 -2.99 -0.88
N VAL A 358 -3.90 -3.70 0.01
CA VAL A 358 -5.36 -3.89 -0.09
C VAL A 358 -6.13 -2.60 0.19
N LYS A 359 -5.65 -1.77 1.14
CA LYS A 359 -6.25 -0.46 1.46
C LYS A 359 -6.22 0.49 0.27
N ASN A 360 -5.16 0.45 -0.55
CA ASN A 360 -5.01 1.30 -1.73
C ASN A 360 -5.80 0.81 -2.97
N SER A 361 -6.68 -0.18 -2.81
CA SER A 361 -7.54 -0.67 -3.89
C SER A 361 -8.55 0.36 -4.40
N VAL A 362 -8.86 1.40 -3.61
CA VAL A 362 -9.81 2.47 -3.96
C VAL A 362 -9.17 3.76 -4.45
N ILE A 363 -7.84 3.87 -4.38
CA ILE A 363 -7.10 5.07 -4.81
C ILE A 363 -6.18 4.78 -5.99
N VAL A 364 -5.61 5.84 -6.58
CA VAL A 364 -4.71 5.73 -7.73
C VAL A 364 -3.44 4.93 -7.41
N PRO A 365 -2.57 5.35 -6.47
CA PRO A 365 -1.28 4.71 -6.25
C PRO A 365 -1.40 3.31 -5.63
N MET A 366 -0.45 2.45 -5.96
CA MET A 366 -0.22 1.18 -5.25
C MET A 366 0.26 1.41 -3.81
N GLY A 367 0.21 0.37 -2.99
CA GLY A 367 0.72 0.41 -1.62
C GLY A 367 2.22 0.67 -1.55
N ALA A 368 2.64 1.61 -0.71
CA ALA A 368 4.01 1.76 -0.26
C ALA A 368 4.06 1.97 1.26
N LYS A 369 5.24 1.82 1.84
CA LYS A 369 5.51 2.21 3.24
C LYS A 369 6.99 2.41 3.42
N GLY A 370 7.37 3.35 4.27
CA GLY A 370 8.74 3.44 4.74
C GLY A 370 8.83 3.49 6.24
N GLY A 371 10.06 3.33 6.73
CA GLY A 371 10.37 3.57 8.13
C GLY A 371 11.85 3.70 8.36
N PHE A 372 12.21 4.39 9.43
CA PHE A 372 13.59 4.63 9.82
C PHE A 372 13.78 4.50 11.33
N VAL A 373 15.02 4.22 11.72
CA VAL A 373 15.48 4.12 13.11
C VAL A 373 16.69 5.04 13.32
N CYS A 374 16.68 5.80 14.41
CA CYS A 374 17.86 6.56 14.84
C CYS A 374 18.78 5.64 15.65
N LYS A 375 20.05 5.56 15.28
CA LYS A 375 21.04 4.67 15.91
C LYS A 375 21.78 5.34 17.06
N ARG A 376 21.83 6.67 17.06
CA ARG A 376 22.48 7.47 18.11
C ARG A 376 21.45 8.20 18.93
N GLU A 377 21.67 8.19 20.24
CA GLU A 377 20.96 9.07 21.15
C GLU A 377 21.53 10.50 21.02
N PRO A 378 20.68 11.53 21.16
CA PRO A 378 21.17 12.91 21.19
C PRO A 378 22.12 13.12 22.36
N GLN A 379 23.16 13.95 22.17
CA GLN A 379 24.09 14.31 23.24
C GLN A 379 23.39 15.08 24.37
N GLU A 380 22.38 15.89 24.02
CA GLU A 380 21.53 16.58 24.97
C GLU A 380 20.36 15.70 25.40
N THR A 381 20.04 15.71 26.69
CA THR A 381 18.92 14.95 27.24
C THR A 381 17.65 15.80 27.23
N GLY A 382 16.52 15.18 26.85
CA GLY A 382 15.23 15.85 26.83
C GLY A 382 14.41 15.53 25.58
N ARG A 383 13.11 15.83 25.64
CA ARG A 383 12.17 15.56 24.54
C ARG A 383 12.50 16.35 23.28
N ASP A 384 12.93 17.61 23.42
CA ASP A 384 13.21 18.48 22.28
C ASP A 384 14.46 18.01 21.52
N ALA A 385 15.52 17.64 22.25
CA ALA A 385 16.72 17.05 21.66
C ALA A 385 16.44 15.71 20.97
N PHE A 386 15.58 14.87 21.56
CA PHE A 386 15.13 13.62 20.95
C PHE A 386 14.39 13.86 19.63
N ILE A 387 13.42 14.79 19.61
CA ILE A 387 12.68 15.15 18.40
C ILE A 387 13.61 15.76 17.35
N ALA A 388 14.53 16.65 17.75
CA ALA A 388 15.49 17.27 16.85
C ALA A 388 16.39 16.23 16.15
N ASN A 389 16.86 15.21 16.88
CA ASN A 389 17.61 14.10 16.30
C ASN A 389 16.77 13.28 15.31
N GLY A 390 15.50 13.00 15.65
CA GLY A 390 14.55 12.35 14.74
C GLY A 390 14.32 13.15 13.46
N VAL A 391 14.14 14.48 13.58
CA VAL A 391 14.01 15.40 12.44
C VAL A 391 15.28 15.39 11.59
N HIS A 392 16.46 15.46 12.19
CA HIS A 392 17.74 15.39 11.46
C HIS A 392 17.86 14.12 10.62
N CYS A 393 17.61 12.95 11.22
CA CYS A 393 17.63 11.67 10.51
C CYS A 393 16.56 11.60 9.41
N TYR A 394 15.36 12.12 9.67
CA TYR A 394 14.28 12.18 8.68
C TYR A 394 14.62 13.05 7.48
N ARG A 395 15.25 14.22 7.68
CA ARG A 395 15.68 15.10 6.57
C ARG A 395 16.70 14.40 5.67
N GLN A 396 17.66 13.68 6.26
CA GLN A 396 18.62 12.87 5.52
C GLN A 396 17.94 11.73 4.77
N PHE A 397 16.98 11.05 5.40
CA PHE A 397 16.23 9.97 4.78
C PHE A 397 15.42 10.45 3.56
N ILE A 398 14.65 11.53 3.67
CA ILE A 398 13.90 12.11 2.54
C ILE A 398 14.85 12.54 1.41
N SER A 399 15.98 13.15 1.76
CA SER A 399 16.99 13.55 0.77
C SER A 399 17.53 12.36 -0.01
N ALA A 400 17.84 11.26 0.70
CA ALA A 400 18.32 10.02 0.12
C ALA A 400 17.30 9.37 -0.83
N LEU A 401 16.00 9.44 -0.53
CA LEU A 401 14.96 8.91 -1.41
C LEU A 401 14.86 9.72 -2.72
N LEU A 402 14.85 11.05 -2.62
CA LEU A 402 14.78 11.94 -3.79
C LEU A 402 16.03 11.86 -4.67
N GLU A 403 17.19 11.53 -4.09
CA GLU A 403 18.45 11.37 -4.84
C GLU A 403 18.51 10.14 -5.75
N LEU A 404 17.57 9.20 -5.59
CA LEU A 404 17.43 8.05 -6.47
C LEU A 404 16.20 8.13 -7.37
N THR A 405 15.41 9.20 -7.28
CA THR A 405 14.12 9.36 -7.97
C THR A 405 14.27 10.36 -9.11
N ASP A 406 13.74 10.03 -10.30
CA ASP A 406 13.80 10.95 -11.44
C ASP A 406 13.01 12.23 -11.14
N ASN A 407 13.40 13.36 -11.70
CA ASN A 407 12.61 14.61 -11.62
C ASN A 407 11.86 14.86 -12.93
N LEU A 408 10.89 15.77 -12.92
CA LEU A 408 10.17 16.25 -14.10
C LEU A 408 10.41 17.75 -14.26
N VAL A 409 11.13 18.14 -15.31
CA VAL A 409 11.47 19.54 -15.59
C VAL A 409 11.01 19.89 -16.99
N ASN A 410 10.09 20.84 -17.12
CA ASN A 410 9.46 21.23 -18.40
C ASN A 410 8.92 20.01 -19.19
N ASP A 411 8.14 19.16 -18.51
CA ASP A 411 7.57 17.91 -19.04
C ASP A 411 8.56 16.82 -19.47
N ALA A 412 9.87 17.07 -19.36
CA ALA A 412 10.91 16.08 -19.60
C ALA A 412 11.36 15.41 -18.30
N ILE A 413 11.50 14.09 -18.34
CA ILE A 413 12.02 13.30 -17.22
C ILE A 413 13.54 13.45 -17.19
N VAL A 414 14.07 13.84 -16.03
CA VAL A 414 15.49 14.09 -15.79
C VAL A 414 15.98 13.12 -14.72
N PRO A 415 16.93 12.22 -15.02
CA PRO A 415 17.49 11.32 -14.02
C PRO A 415 18.33 12.08 -12.98
N PRO A 416 18.52 11.53 -11.76
CA PRO A 416 19.39 12.13 -10.76
C PRO A 416 20.83 12.29 -11.25
N GLU A 417 21.50 13.35 -10.81
CA GLU A 417 22.91 13.58 -11.13
C GLU A 417 23.80 12.44 -10.60
N ALA A 418 24.84 12.07 -11.36
CA ALA A 418 25.81 11.03 -11.00
C ALA A 418 25.20 9.68 -10.56
N VAL A 419 24.04 9.32 -11.11
CA VAL A 419 23.38 8.01 -10.89
C VAL A 419 23.27 7.28 -12.22
N VAL A 420 23.63 6.00 -12.21
CA VAL A 420 23.43 5.08 -13.32
C VAL A 420 22.14 4.32 -13.06
N CYS A 421 21.14 4.51 -13.91
CA CYS A 421 19.83 3.87 -13.79
C CYS A 421 19.80 2.56 -14.59
N HIS A 422 19.56 1.44 -13.90
CA HIS A 422 19.36 0.11 -14.52
C HIS A 422 17.88 -0.25 -14.70
N ASP A 423 16.98 0.64 -14.30
CA ASP A 423 15.53 0.54 -14.46
C ASP A 423 15.00 1.64 -15.39
N GLY A 424 13.71 1.57 -15.73
CA GLY A 424 13.04 2.61 -16.53
C GLY A 424 12.75 3.88 -15.72
N GLU A 425 12.06 4.82 -16.37
CA GLU A 425 11.60 6.07 -15.77
C GLU A 425 10.79 5.84 -14.48
N ASP A 426 11.12 6.62 -13.45
CA ASP A 426 10.54 6.59 -12.10
C ASP A 426 10.49 7.99 -11.46
N PRO A 427 9.68 8.93 -11.99
CA PRO A 427 9.60 10.29 -11.46
C PRO A 427 8.60 10.47 -10.30
N TYR A 428 7.80 9.46 -9.98
CA TYR A 428 6.72 9.56 -9.00
C TYR A 428 7.11 8.95 -7.65
N LEU A 429 7.26 9.81 -6.64
CA LEU A 429 7.47 9.41 -5.25
C LEU A 429 6.62 10.32 -4.35
N VAL A 430 5.65 9.73 -3.63
CA VAL A 430 4.81 10.45 -2.67
C VAL A 430 4.85 9.75 -1.32
N VAL A 431 5.08 10.53 -0.27
CA VAL A 431 5.15 10.07 1.11
C VAL A 431 3.96 10.60 1.93
N ALA A 432 3.74 10.02 3.10
CA ALA A 432 2.74 10.52 4.05
C ALA A 432 3.28 10.37 5.49
N ALA A 433 2.63 11.04 6.42
CA ALA A 433 2.93 10.86 7.83
C ALA A 433 2.45 9.48 8.35
N ASP A 434 3.13 8.98 9.38
CA ASP A 434 2.73 7.81 10.17
C ASP A 434 3.09 8.05 11.66
N LYS A 435 3.04 7.01 12.49
CA LYS A 435 3.48 7.04 13.88
C LYS A 435 4.91 7.59 13.98
N GLY A 436 5.07 8.60 14.83
CA GLY A 436 6.35 9.27 15.09
C GLY A 436 6.72 10.37 14.09
N THR A 437 5.97 10.54 13.00
CA THR A 437 6.24 11.55 11.93
C THR A 437 5.04 12.44 11.62
N ALA A 438 4.02 12.47 12.49
CA ALA A 438 2.76 13.18 12.28
C ALA A 438 2.92 14.65 11.83
N THR A 439 3.94 15.36 12.32
CA THR A 439 4.20 16.77 12.00
C THR A 439 5.31 16.95 10.96
N PHE A 440 5.77 15.87 10.30
CA PHE A 440 6.94 15.90 9.43
C PHE A 440 6.61 16.03 7.94
N SER A 441 5.32 16.05 7.56
CA SER A 441 4.92 16.27 6.15
C SER A 441 5.42 17.61 5.61
N ASP A 442 5.37 18.67 6.41
CA ASP A 442 5.88 19.99 6.01
C ASP A 442 7.39 19.98 5.77
N ILE A 443 8.14 19.22 6.59
CA ILE A 443 9.58 19.03 6.42
C ILE A 443 9.87 18.30 5.10
N ALA A 444 9.09 17.28 4.75
CA ALA A 444 9.25 16.57 3.49
C ALA A 444 8.94 17.47 2.27
N ASN A 445 7.87 18.27 2.35
CA ASN A 445 7.51 19.24 1.31
C ASN A 445 8.58 20.34 1.16
N GLU A 446 9.11 20.87 2.26
CA GLU A 446 10.22 21.84 2.25
C GLU A 446 11.46 21.29 1.52
N ILE A 447 11.80 20.02 1.74
CA ILE A 447 12.94 19.38 1.05
C ILE A 447 12.65 19.17 -0.44
N SER A 448 11.44 18.74 -0.78
CA SER A 448 10.96 18.60 -2.17
C SER A 448 11.08 19.93 -2.93
N GLU A 449 10.57 21.01 -2.35
CA GLU A 449 10.67 22.37 -2.91
C GLU A 449 12.12 22.84 -3.02
N GLY A 450 12.93 22.64 -1.96
CA GLY A 450 14.35 23.03 -1.95
C GLY A 450 15.19 22.31 -3.02
N LYS A 451 14.80 21.09 -3.39
CA LYS A 451 15.41 20.31 -4.49
C LYS A 451 14.76 20.59 -5.87
N ASN A 452 13.80 21.51 -5.96
CA ASN A 452 12.98 21.77 -7.16
C ASN A 452 12.34 20.49 -7.73
N PHE A 453 11.90 19.60 -6.86
CA PHE A 453 11.20 18.39 -7.26
C PHE A 453 9.78 18.73 -7.73
N TRP A 454 9.36 18.16 -8.85
CA TRP A 454 8.15 18.60 -9.58
C TRP A 454 6.84 18.51 -8.79
N LEU A 455 6.76 17.62 -7.81
CA LEU A 455 5.59 17.49 -6.93
C LEU A 455 5.47 18.66 -5.95
N GLY A 456 6.55 19.39 -5.64
CA GLY A 456 6.54 20.49 -4.67
C GLY A 456 5.90 20.05 -3.34
N ASP A 457 4.88 20.77 -2.88
CA ASP A 457 4.09 20.49 -1.68
C ASP A 457 3.01 19.39 -1.84
N ALA A 458 2.95 18.74 -3.00
CA ALA A 458 2.20 17.50 -3.22
C ALA A 458 3.05 16.25 -2.91
N PHE A 459 4.35 16.41 -2.62
CA PHE A 459 5.26 15.31 -2.29
C PHE A 459 4.84 14.56 -1.02
N ALA A 460 4.39 15.29 0.00
CA ALA A 460 3.88 14.75 1.25
C ALA A 460 2.46 15.24 1.54
N SER A 461 1.53 14.31 1.70
CA SER A 461 0.14 14.61 2.10
C SER A 461 0.01 14.85 3.61
N GLY A 462 -0.98 15.65 4.02
CA GLY A 462 -1.30 15.88 5.44
C GLY A 462 -0.37 16.87 6.16
N GLY A 463 0.28 17.76 5.40
CA GLY A 463 0.99 18.92 5.94
C GLY A 463 0.06 20.08 6.33
N SER A 464 0.63 21.24 6.67
CA SER A 464 -0.12 22.46 7.03
C SER A 464 -1.00 23.00 5.90
N VAL A 465 -0.57 22.77 4.65
CA VAL A 465 -1.32 23.12 3.43
C VAL A 465 -1.92 21.86 2.86
N GLY A 466 -3.22 21.64 3.07
CA GLY A 466 -3.90 20.38 2.72
C GLY A 466 -5.18 20.16 3.52
N TYR A 467 -5.73 18.96 3.44
CA TYR A 467 -6.95 18.60 4.18
C TYR A 467 -6.60 18.09 5.57
N ASP A 468 -7.10 18.77 6.61
CA ASP A 468 -6.90 18.36 8.00
C ASP A 468 -7.86 17.21 8.34
N HIS A 469 -7.35 15.97 8.30
CA HIS A 469 -8.15 14.77 8.51
C HIS A 469 -8.84 14.72 9.87
N LYS A 470 -8.22 15.31 10.92
CA LYS A 470 -8.78 15.35 12.27
C LYS A 470 -9.95 16.31 12.34
N LYS A 471 -9.80 17.53 11.78
CA LYS A 471 -10.88 18.51 11.71
C LYS A 471 -12.02 18.03 10.82
N MET A 472 -11.70 17.37 9.71
CA MET A 472 -12.72 16.77 8.84
C MET A 472 -13.39 15.56 9.49
N GLY A 473 -12.68 14.83 10.37
CA GLY A 473 -13.10 13.56 10.94
C GLY A 473 -13.25 12.45 9.89
N ILE A 474 -12.58 12.59 8.73
CA ILE A 474 -12.90 11.83 7.52
C ILE A 474 -12.68 10.32 7.69
N THR A 475 -11.64 9.93 8.43
CA THR A 475 -11.33 8.50 8.70
C THR A 475 -12.41 7.86 9.57
N ALA A 476 -12.82 8.53 10.65
CA ALA A 476 -13.87 8.03 11.53
C ALA A 476 -15.23 8.01 10.84
N LYS A 477 -15.57 9.06 10.08
CA LYS A 477 -16.80 9.12 9.27
C LYS A 477 -16.84 8.00 8.23
N GLY A 478 -15.73 7.70 7.57
CA GLY A 478 -15.59 6.57 6.65
C GLY A 478 -15.91 5.23 7.31
N ALA A 479 -15.30 4.94 8.46
CA ALA A 479 -15.58 3.72 9.22
C ALA A 479 -17.03 3.69 9.74
N TRP A 480 -17.59 4.86 10.07
CA TRP A 480 -18.99 5.00 10.48
C TRP A 480 -19.97 4.68 9.36
N VAL A 481 -19.61 4.85 8.07
CA VAL A 481 -20.43 4.39 6.95
C VAL A 481 -20.59 2.87 6.97
N SER A 482 -19.53 2.12 7.28
CA SER A 482 -19.60 0.66 7.48
C SER A 482 -20.49 0.28 8.66
N VAL A 483 -20.33 0.99 9.79
CA VAL A 483 -21.18 0.77 10.99
C VAL A 483 -22.65 0.95 10.64
N GLN A 484 -23.00 2.04 9.93
CA GLN A 484 -24.37 2.29 9.49
C GLN A 484 -24.90 1.19 8.57
N ARG A 485 -24.09 0.69 7.63
CA ARG A 485 -24.45 -0.46 6.77
C ARG A 485 -24.76 -1.70 7.60
N HIS A 486 -23.88 -2.07 8.53
CA HIS A 486 -24.07 -3.26 9.37
C HIS A 486 -25.34 -3.18 10.21
N PHE A 487 -25.62 -2.03 10.83
CA PHE A 487 -26.84 -1.85 11.61
C PHE A 487 -28.10 -1.79 10.75
N ARG A 488 -28.03 -1.20 9.55
CA ARG A 488 -29.15 -1.19 8.61
C ARG A 488 -29.54 -2.60 8.17
N GLU A 489 -28.56 -3.46 7.94
CA GLU A 489 -28.78 -4.88 7.65
C GLU A 489 -29.43 -5.64 8.82
N LEU A 490 -29.32 -5.11 10.03
CA LEU A 490 -30.00 -5.59 11.24
C LEU A 490 -31.32 -4.87 11.53
N GLY A 491 -31.77 -3.96 10.66
CA GLY A 491 -33.01 -3.20 10.82
C GLY A 491 -32.94 -2.07 11.87
N VAL A 492 -31.73 -1.64 12.26
CA VAL A 492 -31.52 -0.59 13.26
C VAL A 492 -30.98 0.68 12.59
N ASN A 493 -31.63 1.82 12.83
CA ASN A 493 -31.14 3.12 12.40
C ASN A 493 -30.36 3.79 13.55
N VAL A 494 -29.03 3.68 13.53
CA VAL A 494 -28.14 4.27 14.56
C VAL A 494 -28.12 5.80 14.57
N GLN A 495 -28.78 6.45 13.62
CA GLN A 495 -28.96 7.90 13.62
C GLN A 495 -30.28 8.35 14.25
N GLU A 496 -31.17 7.41 14.61
CA GLU A 496 -32.50 7.72 15.17
C GLU A 496 -32.85 6.88 16.41
N GLN A 497 -32.08 5.83 16.72
CA GLN A 497 -32.37 4.87 17.79
C GLN A 497 -31.15 4.68 18.69
N ASP A 498 -31.38 4.68 20.00
CA ASP A 498 -30.35 4.45 21.02
C ASP A 498 -29.76 3.04 20.92
N PHE A 499 -28.43 2.92 21.03
CA PHE A 499 -27.72 1.65 20.95
C PHE A 499 -26.48 1.63 21.86
N SER A 500 -26.15 0.45 22.38
CA SER A 500 -25.09 0.27 23.38
C SER A 500 -23.71 0.10 22.77
N VAL A 501 -22.72 0.79 23.34
CA VAL A 501 -21.35 0.81 22.80
C VAL A 501 -20.30 0.54 23.88
N VAL A 502 -19.35 -0.34 23.55
CA VAL A 502 -18.03 -0.41 24.21
C VAL A 502 -16.99 0.05 23.20
N ALA A 503 -16.04 0.87 23.63
CA ALA A 503 -15.09 1.48 22.70
C ALA A 503 -13.64 1.47 23.20
N ILE A 504 -12.71 1.47 22.26
CA ILE A 504 -11.27 1.42 22.52
C ILE A 504 -10.66 2.75 22.07
N GLY A 505 -10.20 3.57 23.02
CA GLY A 505 -9.60 4.87 22.74
C GLY A 505 -9.97 5.96 23.75
N ASP A 506 -9.78 7.21 23.33
CA ASP A 506 -9.95 8.40 24.15
C ASP A 506 -10.60 9.54 23.34
N MET A 507 -11.45 10.35 23.97
CA MET A 507 -12.10 11.48 23.32
C MET A 507 -11.11 12.49 22.72
N GLY A 508 -9.90 12.65 23.26
CA GLY A 508 -8.87 13.51 22.64
C GLY A 508 -8.30 12.97 21.31
N GLY A 509 -8.50 11.67 21.05
CA GLY A 509 -8.02 10.98 19.86
C GLY A 509 -8.83 11.32 18.60
N ASP A 510 -8.16 11.39 17.45
CA ASP A 510 -8.80 11.72 16.16
C ASP A 510 -9.92 10.74 15.81
N VAL A 511 -9.58 9.46 15.63
CA VAL A 511 -10.52 8.43 15.17
C VAL A 511 -11.59 8.14 16.22
N PHE A 512 -11.19 7.96 17.48
CA PHE A 512 -12.12 7.68 18.56
C PHE A 512 -13.10 8.83 18.79
N GLY A 513 -12.57 10.05 18.97
CA GLY A 513 -13.37 11.22 19.28
C GLY A 513 -14.37 11.55 18.19
N ASN A 514 -13.92 11.62 16.94
CA ASN A 514 -14.81 11.83 15.80
C ASN A 514 -15.85 10.70 15.66
N GLY A 515 -15.47 9.43 15.86
CA GLY A 515 -16.38 8.30 15.78
C GLY A 515 -17.49 8.33 16.85
N MET A 516 -17.13 8.67 18.08
CA MET A 516 -18.09 8.81 19.19
C MET A 516 -18.98 10.06 19.10
N LEU A 517 -18.75 10.92 18.10
CA LEU A 517 -19.59 12.07 17.77
C LEU A 517 -20.40 11.88 16.47
N CYS A 518 -20.29 10.73 15.80
CA CYS A 518 -21.03 10.46 14.57
C CYS A 518 -22.52 10.13 14.79
N SER A 519 -22.97 9.96 16.04
CA SER A 519 -24.39 9.81 16.40
C SER A 519 -24.66 10.30 17.83
N GLN A 520 -25.78 11.00 18.01
CA GLN A 520 -26.28 11.44 19.32
C GLN A 520 -26.92 10.30 20.12
N HIS A 521 -27.21 9.17 19.48
CA HIS A 521 -27.88 8.00 20.04
C HIS A 521 -26.91 6.95 20.64
N ILE A 522 -25.62 7.26 20.68
CA ILE A 522 -24.62 6.37 21.26
C ILE A 522 -24.77 6.35 22.79
N CYS A 523 -25.14 5.19 23.34
CA CYS A 523 -25.05 4.88 24.77
C CYS A 523 -23.69 4.25 25.07
N LEU A 524 -22.67 5.08 25.34
CA LEU A 524 -21.30 4.63 25.62
C LEU A 524 -21.20 4.04 27.04
N LEU A 525 -21.21 2.72 27.14
CA LEU A 525 -21.21 2.00 28.41
C LEU A 525 -19.83 1.89 29.03
N ALA A 526 -18.82 1.71 28.18
CA ALA A 526 -17.44 1.70 28.62
C ALA A 526 -16.49 2.13 27.50
N ALA A 527 -15.39 2.76 27.90
CA ALA A 527 -14.27 3.04 27.02
C ALA A 527 -12.95 2.85 27.76
N PHE A 528 -11.89 2.45 27.06
CA PHE A 528 -10.57 2.30 27.71
C PHE A 528 -9.43 2.67 26.78
N ASN A 529 -8.34 3.17 27.36
CA ASN A 529 -7.10 3.54 26.67
C ASN A 529 -5.87 2.97 27.42
N HIS A 530 -4.69 3.56 27.22
CA HIS A 530 -3.45 3.14 27.91
C HIS A 530 -3.37 3.59 29.39
N GLN A 531 -4.25 4.48 29.84
CA GLN A 531 -4.23 5.11 31.17
C GLN A 531 -5.49 4.83 32.01
N HIS A 532 -6.67 4.80 31.39
CA HIS A 532 -7.97 4.82 32.07
C HIS A 532 -8.96 3.82 31.49
N ILE A 533 -9.93 3.45 32.32
CA ILE A 533 -11.14 2.71 31.98
C ILE A 533 -12.33 3.58 32.43
N PHE A 534 -13.08 4.13 31.49
CA PHE A 534 -14.36 4.82 31.70
C PHE A 534 -15.50 3.80 31.68
N ILE A 535 -16.43 3.90 32.63
CA ILE A 535 -17.64 3.07 32.69
C ILE A 535 -18.85 3.90 33.11
N ASP A 536 -19.92 3.81 32.33
CA ASP A 536 -21.25 4.31 32.64
C ASP A 536 -22.29 3.18 32.46
N PRO A 537 -22.85 2.59 33.54
CA PRO A 537 -23.78 1.48 33.43
C PRO A 537 -25.10 1.78 32.71
N ASN A 538 -25.54 3.03 32.69
CA ASN A 538 -26.82 3.45 32.12
C ASN A 538 -26.79 4.93 31.65
N PRO A 539 -26.00 5.24 30.59
CA PRO A 539 -25.81 6.60 30.11
C PRO A 539 -27.09 7.15 29.47
N ASP A 540 -27.30 8.46 29.61
CA ASP A 540 -28.28 9.23 28.82
C ASP A 540 -27.61 9.67 27.51
N ALA A 541 -28.12 9.22 26.36
CA ALA A 541 -27.48 9.41 25.07
C ALA A 541 -27.26 10.89 24.74
N GLY A 542 -28.29 11.73 24.91
CA GLY A 542 -28.22 13.16 24.59
C GLY A 542 -27.30 13.95 25.54
N LYS A 543 -27.37 13.71 26.85
CA LYS A 543 -26.49 14.38 27.82
C LYS A 543 -25.04 13.95 27.67
N SER A 544 -24.80 12.66 27.50
CA SER A 544 -23.44 12.12 27.31
C SER A 544 -22.84 12.51 25.96
N PHE A 545 -23.65 12.74 24.92
CA PHE A 545 -23.18 13.31 23.65
C PHE A 545 -22.58 14.71 23.85
N ASN A 546 -23.33 15.61 24.49
CA ASN A 546 -22.85 16.98 24.74
C ASN A 546 -21.56 16.99 25.58
N GLU A 547 -21.44 16.08 26.54
CA GLU A 547 -20.24 15.95 27.36
C GLU A 547 -19.04 15.39 26.58
N ARG A 548 -19.26 14.39 25.72
CA ARG A 548 -18.24 13.89 24.80
C ARG A 548 -17.76 14.99 23.85
N GLU A 549 -18.67 15.78 23.29
CA GLU A 549 -18.32 16.90 22.42
C GLU A 549 -17.49 17.95 23.17
N ARG A 550 -17.86 18.28 24.41
CA ARG A 550 -17.05 19.16 25.27
C ARG A 550 -15.64 18.62 25.48
N LEU A 551 -15.50 17.32 25.77
CA LEU A 551 -14.20 16.68 25.95
C LEU A 551 -13.37 16.68 24.66
N PHE A 552 -13.97 16.35 23.52
CA PHE A 552 -13.28 16.34 22.22
C PHE A 552 -12.69 17.71 21.88
N ASN A 553 -13.44 18.79 22.16
CA ASN A 553 -13.03 20.15 21.87
C ASN A 553 -12.03 20.72 22.89
N ALA A 554 -11.88 20.10 24.07
CA ALA A 554 -10.93 20.53 25.09
C ALA A 554 -9.50 20.03 24.78
N GLN A 555 -8.53 20.95 24.74
CA GLN A 555 -7.14 20.60 24.48
C GLN A 555 -6.55 19.74 25.61
N GLY A 556 -5.97 18.60 25.23
CA GLY A 556 -5.29 17.71 26.18
C GLY A 556 -6.23 17.01 27.16
N SER A 557 -7.53 16.94 26.85
CA SER A 557 -8.51 16.23 27.66
C SER A 557 -8.22 14.74 27.75
N SER A 558 -8.74 14.14 28.81
CA SER A 558 -8.71 12.71 29.09
C SER A 558 -10.04 12.27 29.70
N TRP A 559 -10.22 10.96 29.88
CA TRP A 559 -11.38 10.43 30.60
C TRP A 559 -11.54 11.00 32.02
N GLN A 560 -10.47 11.45 32.69
CA GLN A 560 -10.57 12.05 34.02
C GLN A 560 -11.29 13.40 34.02
N ASP A 561 -11.32 14.08 32.87
CA ASP A 561 -11.98 15.38 32.72
C ASP A 561 -13.50 15.25 32.49
N TYR A 562 -14.01 14.01 32.36
CA TYR A 562 -15.44 13.75 32.20
C TYR A 562 -16.20 14.18 33.44
N ASN A 563 -17.28 14.93 33.26
CA ASN A 563 -18.12 15.40 34.36
C ASN A 563 -18.78 14.22 35.09
N SER A 564 -18.30 13.93 36.31
CA SER A 564 -18.78 12.81 37.12
C SER A 564 -20.26 12.89 37.47
N ASP A 565 -20.85 14.09 37.49
CA ASP A 565 -22.28 14.27 37.78
C ASP A 565 -23.18 13.74 36.65
N LEU A 566 -22.62 13.55 35.45
CA LEU A 566 -23.32 12.99 34.29
C LEU A 566 -23.18 11.47 34.17
N ILE A 567 -22.29 10.84 34.95
CA ILE A 567 -22.11 9.39 34.97
C ILE A 567 -23.23 8.77 35.81
N SER A 568 -23.89 7.72 35.29
CA SER A 568 -24.97 7.07 36.04
C SER A 568 -24.49 6.40 37.34
N PRO A 569 -25.40 6.18 38.32
CA PRO A 569 -25.02 5.61 39.62
C PRO A 569 -24.23 4.30 39.50
N GLY A 570 -23.08 4.26 40.17
CA GLY A 570 -22.19 3.10 40.20
C GLY A 570 -21.13 3.09 39.09
N GLY A 571 -21.18 3.99 38.11
CA GLY A 571 -20.13 4.20 37.11
C GLY A 571 -18.94 5.01 37.63
N GLY A 572 -17.94 5.23 36.77
CA GLY A 572 -16.77 6.03 37.09
C GLY A 572 -15.62 5.89 36.10
N VAL A 573 -14.53 6.59 36.40
CA VAL A 573 -13.26 6.54 35.65
C VAL A 573 -12.20 5.91 36.54
N PHE A 574 -11.60 4.81 36.08
CA PHE A 574 -10.66 4.00 36.83
C PHE A 574 -9.26 4.05 36.20
N SER A 575 -8.22 4.00 37.03
CA SER A 575 -6.83 3.95 36.55
C SER A 575 -6.45 2.54 36.10
N ARG A 576 -5.83 2.42 34.92
CA ARG A 576 -5.28 1.16 34.41
C ARG A 576 -4.04 0.69 35.19
N SER A 577 -3.42 1.58 35.96
CA SER A 577 -2.30 1.27 36.84
C SER A 577 -2.73 0.82 38.24
N ALA A 578 -4.04 0.75 38.52
CA ALA A 578 -4.56 0.27 39.79
C ALA A 578 -4.27 -1.23 39.98
N LYS A 579 -4.01 -1.65 41.21
CA LYS A 579 -3.81 -3.09 41.53
C LYS A 579 -5.10 -3.90 41.43
N SER A 580 -6.23 -3.29 41.77
CA SER A 580 -7.58 -3.86 41.76
C SER A 580 -8.58 -2.70 41.63
N ILE A 581 -9.72 -2.96 41.00
CA ILE A 581 -10.84 -2.05 40.83
C ILE A 581 -12.07 -2.70 41.48
N GLY A 582 -12.62 -2.05 42.51
CA GLY A 582 -13.89 -2.46 43.12
C GLY A 582 -15.06 -2.17 42.19
N LEU A 583 -15.96 -3.14 42.01
CA LEU A 583 -17.08 -3.06 41.08
C LEU A 583 -18.39 -2.84 41.83
N SER A 584 -19.13 -1.80 41.43
CA SER A 584 -20.47 -1.54 41.94
C SER A 584 -21.46 -2.65 41.53
N GLU A 585 -22.62 -2.71 42.19
CA GLU A 585 -23.68 -3.63 41.77
C GLU A 585 -24.18 -3.33 40.34
N GLN A 586 -24.25 -2.05 39.98
CA GLN A 586 -24.70 -1.60 38.66
C GLN A 586 -23.73 -2.03 37.55
N ILE A 587 -22.40 -1.86 37.75
CA ILE A 587 -21.39 -2.33 36.80
C ILE A 587 -21.48 -3.86 36.64
N ARG A 588 -21.58 -4.59 37.75
CA ARG A 588 -21.67 -6.05 37.75
C ARG A 588 -22.90 -6.55 37.01
N GLN A 589 -24.07 -5.94 37.23
CA GLN A 589 -25.29 -6.28 36.50
C GLN A 589 -25.18 -5.94 35.02
N ARG A 590 -24.64 -4.76 34.67
CA ARG A 590 -24.53 -4.33 33.26
C ARG A 590 -23.65 -5.25 32.41
N PHE A 591 -22.55 -5.74 32.97
CA PHE A 591 -21.57 -6.57 32.25
C PHE A 591 -21.60 -8.05 32.66
N ALA A 592 -22.61 -8.47 33.42
CA ALA A 592 -22.77 -9.84 33.94
C ALA A 592 -21.54 -10.37 34.72
N ILE A 593 -20.88 -9.50 35.49
CA ILE A 593 -19.68 -9.82 36.28
C ILE A 593 -20.08 -10.29 37.69
N GLN A 594 -19.61 -11.48 38.10
CA GLN A 594 -19.89 -12.02 39.43
C GLN A 594 -18.95 -11.49 40.52
N ALA A 595 -17.68 -11.26 40.17
CA ALA A 595 -16.66 -10.77 41.10
C ALA A 595 -16.98 -9.35 41.60
N THR A 596 -16.67 -9.07 42.87
CA THR A 596 -16.81 -7.73 43.46
C THR A 596 -15.62 -6.81 43.18
N GLU A 597 -14.51 -7.37 42.72
CA GLU A 597 -13.31 -6.65 42.32
C GLU A 597 -12.59 -7.40 41.19
N LEU A 598 -11.90 -6.67 40.31
CA LEU A 598 -11.07 -7.21 39.23
C LEU A 598 -9.80 -6.37 39.05
N THR A 599 -8.74 -6.97 38.54
CA THR A 599 -7.61 -6.20 37.99
C THR A 599 -8.05 -5.44 36.73
N PRO A 600 -7.34 -4.36 36.33
CA PRO A 600 -7.70 -3.61 35.11
C PRO A 600 -7.75 -4.47 33.84
N ASN A 601 -6.83 -5.42 33.67
CA ASN A 601 -6.81 -6.30 32.50
C ASN A 601 -7.97 -7.30 32.50
N GLU A 602 -8.33 -7.86 33.66
CA GLU A 602 -9.53 -8.71 33.80
C GLU A 602 -10.81 -7.92 33.53
N LEU A 603 -10.88 -6.66 33.96
CA LEU A 603 -12.03 -5.79 33.68
C LEU A 603 -12.14 -5.50 32.17
N ILE A 604 -11.05 -5.13 31.50
CA ILE A 604 -11.03 -4.93 30.04
C ILE A 604 -11.46 -6.22 29.32
N THR A 605 -10.97 -7.38 29.77
CA THR A 605 -11.39 -8.69 29.25
C THR A 605 -12.90 -8.89 29.37
N ALA A 606 -13.50 -8.56 30.53
CA ALA A 606 -14.94 -8.65 30.73
C ALA A 606 -15.73 -7.65 29.85
N LEU A 607 -15.21 -6.44 29.65
CA LEU A 607 -15.82 -5.42 28.79
C LEU A 607 -15.81 -5.84 27.31
N LEU A 608 -14.74 -6.48 26.83
CA LEU A 608 -14.67 -7.01 25.46
C LEU A 608 -15.69 -8.15 25.23
N LYS A 609 -15.99 -8.94 26.27
CA LYS A 609 -16.98 -10.02 26.24
C LYS A 609 -18.42 -9.58 26.52
N ALA A 610 -18.62 -8.29 26.79
CA ALA A 610 -19.93 -7.77 27.15
C ALA A 610 -20.93 -7.85 25.99
N GLN A 611 -22.20 -8.12 26.31
CA GLN A 611 -23.29 -8.10 25.35
C GLN A 611 -23.67 -6.65 25.03
N VAL A 612 -23.27 -6.18 23.85
CA VAL A 612 -23.48 -4.80 23.38
C VAL A 612 -23.79 -4.76 21.89
N ASP A 613 -24.31 -3.64 21.42
CA ASP A 613 -24.64 -3.48 20.00
C ASP A 613 -23.37 -3.24 19.17
N LEU A 614 -22.47 -2.36 19.62
CA LEU A 614 -21.24 -2.00 18.91
C LEU A 614 -20.00 -2.14 19.79
N LEU A 615 -18.98 -2.82 19.26
CA LEU A 615 -17.59 -2.63 19.68
C LEU A 615 -16.90 -1.68 18.70
N TRP A 616 -16.50 -0.50 19.16
CA TRP A 616 -15.80 0.49 18.33
C TRP A 616 -14.32 0.52 18.63
N ASN A 617 -13.48 0.24 17.64
CA ASN A 617 -12.04 0.41 17.76
C ASN A 617 -11.60 1.76 17.15
N GLY A 618 -11.30 2.75 18.00
CA GLY A 618 -10.66 4.00 17.62
C GLY A 618 -9.23 4.15 18.15
N GLY A 619 -8.64 3.06 18.64
CA GLY A 619 -7.36 3.02 19.36
C GLY A 619 -6.27 2.26 18.61
N ILE A 620 -5.22 1.87 19.35
CA ILE A 620 -4.07 1.13 18.84
C ILE A 620 -3.90 -0.14 19.68
N GLY A 621 -3.67 -1.27 19.02
CA GLY A 621 -3.42 -2.58 19.64
C GLY A 621 -4.40 -3.64 19.15
N THR A 622 -4.07 -4.90 19.38
CA THR A 622 -4.88 -6.05 18.94
C THR A 622 -5.52 -6.74 20.13
N TYR A 623 -6.84 -6.59 20.23
CA TYR A 623 -7.68 -6.94 21.39
C TYR A 623 -8.45 -8.25 21.24
N ALA A 624 -8.59 -8.77 20.03
CA ALA A 624 -9.07 -10.14 19.81
C ALA A 624 -8.25 -10.88 18.75
N LYS A 625 -8.15 -12.19 18.94
CA LYS A 625 -7.54 -13.18 18.04
C LYS A 625 -8.52 -14.33 17.79
N ALA A 626 -8.29 -15.14 16.77
CA ALA A 626 -9.05 -16.38 16.59
C ALA A 626 -8.69 -17.39 17.70
N SER A 627 -9.55 -18.37 17.92
CA SER A 627 -9.31 -19.40 18.95
C SER A 627 -8.10 -20.31 18.64
N ASP A 628 -7.73 -20.46 17.37
CA ASP A 628 -6.59 -21.23 16.87
C ASP A 628 -5.26 -20.46 16.86
N GLU A 629 -5.30 -19.12 16.88
CA GLU A 629 -4.10 -18.28 17.02
C GLU A 629 -3.55 -18.30 18.44
N THR A 630 -2.23 -18.29 18.58
CA THR A 630 -1.55 -18.05 19.85
C THR A 630 -1.30 -16.55 20.07
N HIS A 631 -1.13 -16.11 21.32
CA HIS A 631 -0.77 -14.72 21.59
C HIS A 631 0.56 -14.31 20.94
N ALA A 632 1.51 -15.25 20.83
CA ALA A 632 2.81 -15.01 20.23
C ALA A 632 2.73 -14.70 18.72
N GLU A 633 1.80 -15.34 17.99
CA GLU A 633 1.59 -15.13 16.56
C GLU A 633 0.99 -13.74 16.24
N VAL A 634 0.23 -13.14 17.16
CA VAL A 634 -0.38 -11.81 16.97
C VAL A 634 0.67 -10.69 16.95
N GLY A 635 1.77 -10.85 17.69
CA GLY A 635 2.87 -9.87 17.71
C GLY A 635 2.65 -8.61 18.56
N ASP A 636 1.55 -8.49 19.29
CA ASP A 636 1.26 -7.37 20.22
C ASP A 636 1.34 -7.81 21.69
N ARG A 637 2.57 -7.89 22.22
CA ARG A 637 2.80 -8.37 23.60
C ARG A 637 2.13 -7.53 24.69
N ALA A 638 1.88 -6.25 24.43
CA ALA A 638 1.32 -5.33 25.42
C ALA A 638 -0.13 -5.71 25.80
N ASN A 639 -0.85 -6.37 24.89
CA ASN A 639 -2.24 -6.76 25.08
C ASN A 639 -2.45 -8.27 25.31
N ASP A 640 -1.37 -9.07 25.41
CA ASP A 640 -1.50 -10.53 25.60
C ASP A 640 -2.35 -10.90 26.82
N GLY A 641 -2.18 -10.20 27.94
CA GLY A 641 -2.91 -10.48 29.18
C GLY A 641 -4.37 -10.00 29.22
N LEU A 642 -4.87 -9.34 28.18
CA LEU A 642 -6.27 -8.87 28.10
C LEU A 642 -6.99 -9.25 26.79
N ARG A 643 -6.26 -9.81 25.81
CA ARG A 643 -6.79 -10.19 24.50
C ARG A 643 -7.73 -11.38 24.64
N VAL A 644 -8.87 -11.33 23.95
CA VAL A 644 -9.88 -12.39 23.96
C VAL A 644 -9.89 -13.18 22.65
N ASN A 645 -10.56 -14.34 22.66
CA ASN A 645 -10.90 -15.03 21.41
C ASN A 645 -12.11 -14.33 20.76
N ALA A 646 -12.18 -14.31 19.44
CA ALA A 646 -13.24 -13.64 18.70
C ALA A 646 -14.62 -14.29 18.96
N CYS A 647 -14.65 -15.61 19.17
CA CYS A 647 -15.85 -16.34 19.57
C CYS A 647 -16.43 -15.88 20.93
N ASP A 648 -15.64 -15.22 21.78
CA ASP A 648 -16.08 -14.71 23.08
C ASP A 648 -16.60 -13.26 23.02
N LEU A 649 -16.46 -12.57 21.88
CA LEU A 649 -16.93 -11.20 21.73
C LEU A 649 -18.47 -11.16 21.77
N GLY A 650 -19.02 -10.36 22.69
CA GLY A 650 -20.47 -10.20 22.87
C GLY A 650 -21.11 -9.10 22.01
N ALA A 651 -20.31 -8.39 21.19
CA ALA A 651 -20.80 -7.33 20.33
C ALA A 651 -21.57 -7.90 19.12
N ARG A 652 -22.64 -7.22 18.68
CA ARG A 652 -23.34 -7.57 17.43
C ARG A 652 -22.62 -7.05 16.19
N VAL A 653 -22.06 -5.84 16.29
CA VAL A 653 -21.30 -5.16 15.24
C VAL A 653 -19.94 -4.79 15.78
N LEU A 654 -18.90 -4.97 14.96
CA LEU A 654 -17.57 -4.44 15.20
C LEU A 654 -17.27 -3.38 14.12
N GLY A 655 -16.89 -2.18 14.55
CA GLY A 655 -16.44 -1.10 13.66
C GLY A 655 -14.98 -0.76 13.93
N GLU A 656 -14.14 -0.77 12.89
CA GLU A 656 -12.71 -0.51 13.03
C GLU A 656 -12.30 0.80 12.34
N GLY A 657 -12.26 1.88 13.12
CA GLY A 657 -11.62 3.12 12.68
C GLY A 657 -10.09 3.06 12.80
N GLY A 658 -9.57 2.40 13.84
CA GLY A 658 -8.15 2.12 14.03
C GLY A 658 -7.66 0.97 13.15
N ASN A 659 -6.34 0.76 13.09
CA ASN A 659 -5.75 -0.39 12.39
C ASN A 659 -5.52 -1.56 13.35
N LEU A 660 -5.74 -2.79 12.87
CA LEU A 660 -5.40 -4.05 13.53
C LEU A 660 -5.97 -4.19 14.95
N GLY A 661 -7.19 -3.72 15.18
CA GLY A 661 -7.91 -3.93 16.43
C GLY A 661 -8.14 -5.40 16.73
N ILE A 662 -8.36 -6.16 15.65
CA ILE A 662 -8.72 -7.56 15.62
C ILE A 662 -7.89 -8.23 14.52
N THR A 663 -7.38 -9.45 14.73
CA THR A 663 -6.66 -10.19 13.68
C THR A 663 -7.59 -10.57 12.51
N GLN A 664 -7.02 -10.86 11.34
CA GLN A 664 -7.85 -11.25 10.20
C GLN A 664 -8.64 -12.54 10.46
N LEU A 665 -8.00 -13.56 11.05
CA LEU A 665 -8.67 -14.81 11.42
C LEU A 665 -9.75 -14.57 12.49
N ALA A 666 -9.52 -13.66 13.44
CA ALA A 666 -10.54 -13.29 14.43
C ALA A 666 -11.76 -12.63 13.80
N ARG A 667 -11.59 -11.79 12.76
CA ARG A 667 -12.72 -11.23 12.02
C ARG A 667 -13.55 -12.33 11.35
N VAL A 668 -12.90 -13.31 10.75
CA VAL A 668 -13.55 -14.47 10.14
C VAL A 668 -14.29 -15.28 11.21
N GLU A 669 -13.65 -15.60 12.33
CA GLU A 669 -14.28 -16.31 13.46
C GLU A 669 -15.50 -15.55 14.00
N PHE A 670 -15.38 -14.24 14.23
CA PHE A 670 -16.48 -13.39 14.69
C PHE A 670 -17.66 -13.40 13.70
N ALA A 671 -17.38 -13.30 12.40
CA ALA A 671 -18.40 -13.38 11.35
C ALA A 671 -19.08 -14.75 11.29
N LEU A 672 -18.33 -15.85 11.45
CA LEU A 672 -18.87 -17.21 11.49
C LEU A 672 -19.78 -17.47 12.72
N HIS A 673 -19.65 -16.66 13.77
CA HIS A 673 -20.50 -16.68 14.96
C HIS A 673 -21.66 -15.66 14.89
N GLY A 674 -21.87 -15.01 13.74
CA GLY A 674 -23.00 -14.11 13.49
C GLY A 674 -22.74 -12.64 13.79
N GLY A 675 -21.53 -12.27 14.21
CA GLY A 675 -21.11 -10.89 14.31
C GLY A 675 -20.97 -10.23 12.94
N ARG A 676 -21.23 -8.93 12.81
CA ARG A 676 -21.02 -8.18 11.55
C ARG A 676 -19.76 -7.31 11.64
N CYS A 677 -18.84 -7.53 10.71
CA CYS A 677 -17.66 -6.70 10.51
C CYS A 677 -17.20 -6.78 9.05
N ASN A 678 -16.46 -5.76 8.61
CA ASN A 678 -15.55 -5.89 7.47
C ASN A 678 -14.11 -5.95 8.02
N THR A 679 -13.13 -5.74 7.15
CA THR A 679 -11.75 -5.48 7.57
C THR A 679 -11.49 -3.99 7.77
N ASP A 680 -10.53 -3.66 8.64
CA ASP A 680 -10.10 -2.28 8.90
C ASP A 680 -9.73 -1.50 7.62
N PHE A 681 -9.05 -2.13 6.67
CA PHE A 681 -8.67 -1.51 5.40
C PHE A 681 -9.85 -1.17 4.48
N ILE A 682 -11.06 -1.68 4.76
CA ILE A 682 -12.31 -1.21 4.14
C ILE A 682 -12.88 -0.04 4.95
N ASP A 683 -13.02 -0.24 6.26
CA ASP A 683 -13.70 0.72 7.15
C ASP A 683 -12.95 2.06 7.20
N ASN A 684 -11.63 2.03 7.42
CA ASN A 684 -10.81 3.23 7.59
C ASN A 684 -10.10 3.71 6.31
N ALA A 685 -10.59 3.27 5.13
CA ALA A 685 -10.06 3.64 3.81
C ALA A 685 -10.18 5.14 3.50
N ALA A 686 -11.18 5.82 4.06
CA ALA A 686 -11.51 7.22 3.79
C ALA A 686 -10.33 8.19 4.03
N GLY A 687 -9.48 7.92 5.02
CA GLY A 687 -8.30 8.76 5.25
C GLY A 687 -7.31 8.68 4.10
N VAL A 688 -7.09 7.48 3.55
CA VAL A 688 -6.17 7.28 2.43
C VAL A 688 -6.74 7.87 1.13
N ASP A 689 -8.05 7.72 0.93
CA ASP A 689 -8.81 8.29 -0.20
C ASP A 689 -8.79 9.83 -0.21
N CYS A 690 -9.10 10.46 0.93
CA CYS A 690 -9.05 11.93 1.08
C CYS A 690 -7.70 12.53 0.68
N SER A 691 -6.60 11.88 1.10
CA SER A 691 -5.29 12.34 0.71
C SER A 691 -4.92 12.04 -0.75
N ASP A 692 -5.50 11.04 -1.40
CA ASP A 692 -5.30 10.82 -2.83
C ASP A 692 -5.96 11.94 -3.65
N HIS A 693 -7.16 12.36 -3.25
CA HIS A 693 -7.80 13.56 -3.76
C HIS A 693 -6.92 14.80 -3.52
N GLU A 694 -6.36 14.98 -2.31
CA GLU A 694 -5.46 16.11 -2.02
C GLU A 694 -4.29 16.17 -3.00
N VAL A 695 -3.57 15.06 -3.20
CA VAL A 695 -2.39 15.00 -4.06
C VAL A 695 -2.76 15.26 -5.52
N ASN A 696 -3.81 14.61 -6.05
CA ASN A 696 -4.25 14.81 -7.44
C ASN A 696 -4.74 16.25 -7.68
N ILE A 697 -5.46 16.86 -6.72
CA ILE A 697 -5.86 18.25 -6.81
C ILE A 697 -4.64 19.17 -6.79
N LYS A 698 -3.66 18.94 -5.90
CA LYS A 698 -2.42 19.74 -5.86
C LYS A 698 -1.60 19.62 -7.14
N ILE A 699 -1.44 18.42 -7.69
CA ILE A 699 -0.76 18.21 -8.98
C ILE A 699 -1.44 19.06 -10.06
N LEU A 700 -2.76 18.99 -10.17
CA LEU A 700 -3.52 19.81 -11.13
C LEU A 700 -3.32 21.31 -10.89
N LEU A 701 -3.49 21.78 -9.66
CA LEU A 701 -3.41 23.21 -9.34
C LEU A 701 -1.98 23.76 -9.47
N ASN A 702 -0.95 22.94 -9.22
CA ASN A 702 0.45 23.34 -9.41
C ASN A 702 0.75 23.65 -10.88
N THR A 703 0.11 22.97 -11.83
CA THR A 703 0.23 23.35 -13.26
C THR A 703 -0.33 24.75 -13.54
N LEU A 704 -1.42 25.14 -12.86
CA LEU A 704 -2.00 26.48 -13.00
C LEU A 704 -1.08 27.56 -12.40
N VAL A 705 -0.36 27.23 -11.34
CA VAL A 705 0.64 28.13 -10.74
C VAL A 705 1.86 28.27 -11.64
N GLN A 706 2.34 27.16 -12.23
CA GLN A 706 3.47 27.17 -13.17
C GLN A 706 3.18 28.02 -14.41
N ASP A 707 1.96 27.96 -14.94
CA ASP A 707 1.51 28.78 -16.08
C ASP A 707 1.10 30.21 -15.68
N ALA A 708 1.29 30.61 -14.42
CA ALA A 708 0.89 31.90 -13.85
C ALA A 708 -0.62 32.24 -13.97
N SER A 709 -1.48 31.21 -14.08
CA SER A 709 -2.94 31.34 -14.09
C SER A 709 -3.50 31.53 -12.67
N LEU A 710 -2.82 31.02 -11.65
CA LEU A 710 -3.10 31.25 -10.23
C LEU A 710 -1.80 31.62 -9.49
N ASP A 711 -1.91 32.44 -8.45
CA ASP A 711 -0.85 32.53 -7.45
C ASP A 711 -1.02 31.47 -6.34
N LEU A 712 0.00 31.30 -5.49
CA LEU A 712 -0.02 30.30 -4.42
C LEU A 712 -1.13 30.54 -3.39
N ALA A 713 -1.51 31.80 -3.12
CA ALA A 713 -2.55 32.11 -2.15
C ALA A 713 -3.93 31.72 -2.70
N GLN A 714 -4.22 32.12 -3.94
CA GLN A 714 -5.43 31.74 -4.67
C GLN A 714 -5.56 30.23 -4.82
N ARG A 715 -4.45 29.53 -5.09
CA ARG A 715 -4.41 28.07 -5.16
C ARG A 715 -4.83 27.43 -3.83
N ASN A 716 -4.30 27.92 -2.72
CA ASN A 716 -4.60 27.38 -1.40
C ASN A 716 -6.04 27.67 -0.98
N ASP A 717 -6.55 28.88 -1.23
CA ASP A 717 -7.94 29.24 -0.98
C ASP A 717 -8.91 28.34 -1.74
N LEU A 718 -8.62 28.05 -3.02
CA LEU A 718 -9.40 27.13 -3.84
C LEU A 718 -9.35 25.70 -3.30
N LEU A 719 -8.19 25.21 -2.86
CA LEU A 719 -8.06 23.88 -2.26
C LEU A 719 -8.95 23.74 -1.02
N TYR A 720 -8.91 24.73 -0.11
CA TYR A 720 -9.70 24.73 1.11
C TYR A 720 -11.21 24.87 0.84
N SER A 721 -11.63 25.66 -0.16
CA SER A 721 -13.05 25.82 -0.48
C SER A 721 -13.73 24.52 -0.89
N MET A 722 -12.97 23.52 -1.35
CA MET A 722 -13.48 22.22 -1.81
C MET A 722 -13.56 21.16 -0.71
N THR A 723 -13.19 21.45 0.54
CA THR A 723 -13.14 20.48 1.65
C THR A 723 -14.43 19.65 1.79
N GLY A 724 -15.60 20.30 1.72
CA GLY A 724 -16.89 19.61 1.81
C GLY A 724 -17.15 18.67 0.64
N GLN A 725 -16.88 19.12 -0.60
CA GLN A 725 -17.07 18.32 -1.81
C GLN A 725 -16.14 17.10 -1.84
N VAL A 726 -14.88 17.25 -1.38
CA VAL A 726 -13.95 16.11 -1.24
C VAL A 726 -14.44 15.12 -0.18
N SER A 727 -14.94 15.61 0.96
CA SER A 727 -15.54 14.73 1.97
C SER A 727 -16.71 13.91 1.42
N GLU A 728 -17.55 14.49 0.56
CA GLU A 728 -18.68 13.77 -0.06
C GLU A 728 -18.20 12.68 -1.03
N LEU A 729 -17.22 12.98 -1.88
CA LEU A 729 -16.64 12.00 -2.82
C LEU A 729 -16.06 10.79 -2.07
N VAL A 730 -15.28 11.04 -1.03
CA VAL A 730 -14.64 10.01 -0.20
C VAL A 730 -15.68 9.14 0.52
N LEU A 731 -16.66 9.76 1.19
CA LEU A 731 -17.67 9.00 1.92
C LEU A 731 -18.58 8.18 0.99
N HIS A 732 -18.84 8.69 -0.21
CA HIS A 732 -19.57 7.97 -1.24
C HIS A 732 -18.78 6.75 -1.75
N ASN A 733 -17.45 6.85 -1.90
CA ASN A 733 -16.61 5.69 -2.22
C ASN A 733 -16.68 4.61 -1.12
N ASN A 734 -16.57 4.99 0.15
CA ASN A 734 -16.75 4.09 1.30
C ASN A 734 -18.14 3.44 1.30
N TYR A 735 -19.18 4.22 1.01
CA TYR A 735 -20.56 3.71 0.91
C TYR A 735 -20.67 2.62 -0.16
N ARG A 736 -20.17 2.87 -1.38
CA ARG A 736 -20.24 1.89 -2.48
C ARG A 736 -19.39 0.66 -2.23
N GLN A 737 -18.24 0.80 -1.60
CA GLN A 737 -17.38 -0.35 -1.28
C GLN A 737 -18.06 -1.30 -0.28
N THR A 738 -18.66 -0.76 0.78
CA THR A 738 -19.41 -1.59 1.75
C THR A 738 -20.66 -2.20 1.11
N GLN A 739 -21.32 -1.50 0.18
CA GLN A 739 -22.45 -2.03 -0.59
C GLN A 739 -22.05 -3.24 -1.43
N ALA A 740 -20.92 -3.14 -2.13
CA ALA A 740 -20.41 -4.20 -2.98
C ALA A 740 -20.16 -5.49 -2.18
N ILE A 741 -19.62 -5.36 -0.97
CA ILE A 741 -19.41 -6.48 -0.05
C ILE A 741 -20.77 -7.06 0.41
N SER A 742 -21.75 -6.22 0.73
CA SER A 742 -23.10 -6.68 1.11
C SER A 742 -23.81 -7.43 -0.01
N LEU A 743 -23.71 -6.95 -1.25
CA LEU A 743 -24.24 -7.65 -2.43
C LEU A 743 -23.48 -8.97 -2.67
N ALA A 744 -22.16 -8.98 -2.50
CA ALA A 744 -21.35 -10.19 -2.64
C ALA A 744 -21.66 -11.25 -1.57
N GLU A 745 -21.91 -10.83 -0.32
CA GLU A 745 -22.36 -11.67 0.79
C GLU A 745 -23.74 -12.27 0.50
N PHE A 746 -24.68 -11.44 0.02
CA PHE A 746 -26.03 -11.87 -0.34
C PHE A 746 -26.04 -12.95 -1.43
N GLU A 747 -25.10 -12.92 -2.38
CA GLU A 747 -24.96 -13.95 -3.42
C GLU A 747 -23.92 -15.04 -3.09
N ALA A 748 -23.25 -15.00 -1.93
CA ALA A 748 -22.07 -15.83 -1.65
C ALA A 748 -22.35 -17.34 -1.70
N GLY A 749 -23.51 -17.78 -1.20
CA GLY A 749 -23.91 -19.19 -1.24
C GLY A 749 -24.09 -19.71 -2.67
N ILE A 750 -24.57 -18.86 -3.60
CA ILE A 750 -24.80 -19.22 -5.00
C ILE A 750 -23.50 -19.12 -5.82
N ARG A 751 -22.61 -18.17 -5.46
CA ARG A 751 -21.40 -17.85 -6.23
C ARG A 751 -20.11 -18.47 -5.69
N ASP A 752 -20.18 -19.34 -4.70
CA ASP A 752 -19.02 -20.06 -4.11
C ASP A 752 -18.02 -20.60 -5.15
N VAL A 753 -18.52 -21.29 -6.18
CA VAL A 753 -17.67 -21.85 -7.26
C VAL A 753 -16.98 -20.75 -8.07
N GLU A 754 -17.66 -19.61 -8.29
CA GLU A 754 -17.11 -18.47 -9.02
C GLU A 754 -15.96 -17.83 -8.24
N TYR A 755 -16.12 -17.64 -6.93
CA TYR A 755 -15.08 -17.08 -6.08
C TYR A 755 -13.86 -18.00 -5.98
N ARG A 756 -14.06 -19.31 -5.80
CA ARG A 756 -12.96 -20.29 -5.79
C ARG A 756 -12.12 -20.27 -7.06
N ARG A 757 -12.77 -20.20 -8.22
CA ARG A 757 -12.08 -20.11 -9.52
C ARG A 757 -11.29 -18.81 -9.64
N LEU A 758 -11.84 -17.69 -9.16
CA LEU A 758 -11.14 -16.42 -9.17
C LEU A 758 -9.91 -16.45 -8.25
N VAL A 759 -10.02 -17.03 -7.05
CA VAL A 759 -8.88 -17.18 -6.14
C VAL A 759 -7.78 -18.03 -6.78
N ASN A 760 -8.14 -19.19 -7.36
CA ASN A 760 -7.20 -20.03 -8.11
C ASN A 760 -6.52 -19.29 -9.26
N HIS A 761 -7.26 -18.42 -9.97
CA HIS A 761 -6.71 -17.60 -11.04
C HIS A 761 -5.69 -16.59 -10.52
N PHE A 762 -6.02 -15.83 -9.47
CA PHE A 762 -5.08 -14.87 -8.87
C PHE A 762 -3.82 -15.55 -8.29
N GLU A 763 -3.93 -16.77 -7.75
CA GLU A 763 -2.76 -17.55 -7.34
C GLU A 763 -1.90 -17.98 -8.52
N SER A 764 -2.52 -18.42 -9.62
CA SER A 764 -1.79 -18.86 -10.82
C SER A 764 -1.00 -17.72 -11.48
N GLU A 765 -1.47 -16.48 -11.32
CA GLU A 765 -0.78 -15.26 -11.78
C GLU A 765 0.22 -14.71 -10.76
N GLY A 766 0.31 -15.31 -9.56
CA GLY A 766 1.13 -14.81 -8.46
C GLY A 766 0.62 -13.50 -7.84
N ALA A 767 -0.60 -13.08 -8.17
CA ALA A 767 -1.22 -11.86 -7.66
C ALA A 767 -1.71 -12.02 -6.21
N LEU A 768 -2.11 -13.24 -5.80
CA LEU A 768 -2.61 -13.56 -4.47
C LEU A 768 -1.85 -14.76 -3.88
N ASP A 769 -1.56 -14.69 -2.58
CA ASP A 769 -1.04 -15.83 -1.79
C ASP A 769 -2.04 -16.09 -0.66
N ARG A 770 -2.81 -17.18 -0.75
CA ARG A 770 -3.92 -17.46 0.19
C ARG A 770 -3.47 -17.56 1.64
N ALA A 771 -2.32 -18.19 1.88
CA ALA A 771 -1.78 -18.36 3.22
C ALA A 771 -1.41 -17.00 3.82
N LEU A 772 -0.88 -16.10 2.99
CA LEU A 772 -0.56 -14.74 3.40
C LEU A 772 -1.84 -13.94 3.68
N GLU A 773 -2.88 -14.03 2.86
CA GLU A 773 -4.12 -13.26 3.02
C GLU A 773 -5.20 -13.92 3.91
N PHE A 774 -4.88 -15.07 4.51
CA PHE A 774 -5.81 -15.83 5.36
C PHE A 774 -7.11 -16.22 4.62
N ILE A 775 -7.00 -16.51 3.32
CA ILE A 775 -8.11 -17.02 2.52
C ILE A 775 -8.14 -18.55 2.63
N PRO A 776 -9.30 -19.15 2.96
CA PRO A 776 -9.40 -20.59 3.17
C PRO A 776 -9.06 -21.40 1.92
N GLY A 777 -8.49 -22.59 2.16
CA GLY A 777 -8.22 -23.56 1.11
C GLY A 777 -9.49 -24.15 0.50
N ASP A 778 -9.36 -24.83 -0.64
CA ASP A 778 -10.50 -25.45 -1.32
C ASP A 778 -11.16 -26.55 -0.47
N GLU A 779 -10.41 -27.28 0.36
CA GLU A 779 -10.99 -28.29 1.27
C GLU A 779 -11.86 -27.66 2.36
N GLU A 780 -11.34 -26.62 3.02
CA GLU A 780 -12.05 -25.91 4.08
C GLU A 780 -13.34 -25.24 3.57
N LEU A 781 -13.30 -24.61 2.39
CA LEU A 781 -14.50 -24.06 1.77
C LEU A 781 -15.53 -25.13 1.42
N ALA A 782 -15.10 -26.37 1.13
CA ALA A 782 -16.02 -27.47 0.80
C ALA A 782 -16.71 -27.99 2.06
N GLU A 783 -15.95 -28.10 3.15
CA GLU A 783 -16.49 -28.42 4.46
C GLU A 783 -17.48 -27.36 4.94
N ARG A 784 -17.13 -26.07 4.86
CA ARG A 784 -18.04 -24.97 5.22
C ARG A 784 -19.34 -25.02 4.42
N LYS A 785 -19.26 -25.28 3.12
CA LYS A 785 -20.44 -25.42 2.25
C LYS A 785 -21.36 -26.57 2.65
N ALA A 786 -20.81 -27.68 3.16
CA ALA A 786 -21.61 -28.79 3.66
C ALA A 786 -22.45 -28.42 4.91
N TYR A 787 -22.10 -27.32 5.58
CA TYR A 787 -22.84 -26.72 6.70
C TYR A 787 -23.56 -25.42 6.31
N ASP A 788 -23.84 -25.19 5.03
CA ASP A 788 -24.47 -23.98 4.48
C ASP A 788 -23.74 -22.66 4.84
N LYS A 789 -22.42 -22.73 5.07
CA LYS A 789 -21.57 -21.56 5.31
C LYS A 789 -20.78 -21.21 4.04
N ALA A 790 -20.90 -19.96 3.60
CA ALA A 790 -20.14 -19.40 2.48
C ALA A 790 -18.95 -18.57 2.99
N MET A 791 -18.22 -17.94 2.07
CA MET A 791 -17.20 -16.93 2.42
C MET A 791 -17.85 -15.78 3.21
N THR A 792 -17.18 -15.38 4.26
CA THR A 792 -17.57 -14.31 5.18
C THR A 792 -17.22 -12.92 4.63
N ARG A 793 -17.81 -11.86 5.18
CA ARG A 793 -17.51 -10.48 4.77
C ARG A 793 -16.03 -10.11 4.86
N PRO A 794 -15.26 -10.50 5.90
CA PRO A 794 -13.83 -10.24 5.95
C PRO A 794 -13.03 -10.91 4.82
N GLU A 795 -13.43 -12.12 4.40
CA GLU A 795 -12.82 -12.81 3.25
C GLU A 795 -13.21 -12.13 1.93
N LEU A 796 -14.48 -11.76 1.76
CA LEU A 796 -14.95 -11.02 0.59
C LEU A 796 -14.31 -9.62 0.48
N SER A 797 -13.98 -8.98 1.61
CA SER A 797 -13.29 -7.68 1.66
C SER A 797 -11.90 -7.75 1.03
N VAL A 798 -11.17 -8.85 1.26
CA VAL A 798 -9.89 -9.14 0.61
C VAL A 798 -10.13 -9.33 -0.89
N LEU A 799 -11.05 -10.20 -1.29
CA LEU A 799 -11.28 -10.51 -2.71
C LEU A 799 -11.74 -9.30 -3.53
N VAL A 800 -12.62 -8.44 -2.98
CA VAL A 800 -13.02 -7.16 -3.62
C VAL A 800 -11.79 -6.29 -3.87
N SER A 801 -10.87 -6.21 -2.90
CA SER A 801 -9.68 -5.38 -3.00
C SER A 801 -8.72 -5.90 -4.08
N TYR A 802 -8.48 -7.22 -4.13
CA TYR A 802 -7.65 -7.83 -5.17
C TYR A 802 -8.26 -7.73 -6.57
N ALA A 803 -9.59 -7.91 -6.70
CA ALA A 803 -10.28 -7.72 -7.97
C ALA A 803 -10.12 -6.29 -8.51
N LYS A 804 -10.22 -5.27 -7.64
CA LYS A 804 -9.96 -3.88 -8.02
C LYS A 804 -8.51 -3.64 -8.39
N LEU A 805 -7.56 -4.13 -7.59
CA LEU A 805 -6.13 -3.93 -7.82
C LEU A 805 -5.69 -4.54 -9.15
N GLY A 806 -6.04 -5.80 -9.42
CA GLY A 806 -5.71 -6.48 -10.66
C GLY A 806 -6.31 -5.77 -11.88
N LEU A 807 -7.60 -5.43 -11.82
CA LEU A 807 -8.28 -4.71 -12.91
C LEU A 807 -7.69 -3.31 -13.13
N LYS A 808 -7.42 -2.56 -12.07
CA LYS A 808 -6.78 -1.24 -12.13
C LYS A 808 -5.43 -1.32 -12.84
N GLN A 809 -4.59 -2.29 -12.45
CA GLN A 809 -3.28 -2.49 -13.06
C GLN A 809 -3.39 -2.86 -14.54
N ALA A 810 -4.28 -3.79 -14.89
CA ALA A 810 -4.51 -4.21 -16.28
C ALA A 810 -4.98 -3.03 -17.16
N LEU A 811 -5.93 -2.22 -16.67
CA LEU A 811 -6.44 -1.06 -17.41
C LEU A 811 -5.40 0.06 -17.56
N ALA A 812 -4.61 0.33 -16.52
CA ALA A 812 -3.53 1.30 -16.59
C ALA A 812 -2.45 0.85 -17.60
N ALA A 813 -2.05 -0.42 -17.56
CA ALA A 813 -1.07 -0.97 -18.51
C ALA A 813 -1.57 -0.94 -19.96
N ALA A 814 -2.88 -1.14 -20.16
CA ALA A 814 -3.53 -1.08 -21.47
C ALA A 814 -3.85 0.36 -21.96
N SER A 815 -3.42 1.39 -21.22
CA SER A 815 -3.67 2.80 -21.56
C SER A 815 -5.15 3.13 -21.78
N VAL A 816 -6.02 2.73 -20.84
CA VAL A 816 -7.48 2.90 -20.91
C VAL A 816 -7.94 4.33 -21.25
N ALA A 817 -7.17 5.35 -20.87
CA ALA A 817 -7.50 6.74 -21.16
C ALA A 817 -7.30 7.17 -22.63
N GLN A 818 -6.79 6.30 -23.51
CA GLN A 818 -6.73 6.56 -24.95
C GLN A 818 -8.12 6.51 -25.63
N ASP A 819 -9.13 5.94 -24.95
CA ASP A 819 -10.51 5.98 -25.39
C ASP A 819 -11.19 7.26 -24.89
N ASP A 820 -11.55 8.16 -25.80
CA ASP A 820 -12.07 9.50 -25.48
C ASP A 820 -13.34 9.47 -24.61
N TYR A 821 -14.16 8.42 -24.76
CA TYR A 821 -15.39 8.26 -23.99
C TYR A 821 -15.08 7.77 -22.57
N VAL A 822 -14.27 6.72 -22.44
CA VAL A 822 -13.87 6.18 -21.13
C VAL A 822 -13.02 7.18 -20.34
N ALA A 823 -12.21 7.98 -21.03
CA ALA A 823 -11.40 9.06 -20.44
C ALA A 823 -12.21 10.04 -19.59
N GLN A 824 -13.49 10.26 -19.91
CA GLN A 824 -14.36 11.15 -19.13
C GLN A 824 -14.58 10.68 -17.69
N ALA A 825 -14.33 9.40 -17.38
CA ALA A 825 -14.40 8.88 -16.02
C ALA A 825 -13.45 9.60 -15.06
N ALA A 826 -12.36 10.21 -15.55
CA ALA A 826 -11.46 11.02 -14.72
C ALA A 826 -12.16 12.18 -14.02
N LEU A 827 -13.19 12.75 -14.64
CA LEU A 827 -13.94 13.88 -14.06
C LEU A 827 -14.60 13.51 -12.73
N ASN A 828 -14.99 12.24 -12.55
CA ASN A 828 -15.64 11.79 -11.33
C ASN A 828 -14.67 11.73 -10.13
N ALA A 829 -13.36 11.77 -10.37
CA ALA A 829 -12.35 11.84 -9.31
C ALA A 829 -12.14 13.25 -8.75
N PHE A 830 -12.71 14.29 -9.37
CA PHE A 830 -12.51 15.69 -8.96
C PHE A 830 -13.81 16.34 -8.48
N PRO A 831 -13.73 17.28 -7.51
CA PRO A 831 -14.88 18.07 -7.06
C PRO A 831 -15.58 18.81 -8.23
N PRO A 832 -16.93 18.95 -8.20
CA PRO A 832 -17.69 19.69 -9.20
C PRO A 832 -17.09 21.01 -9.67
N GLN A 833 -16.57 21.80 -8.74
CA GLN A 833 -15.94 23.09 -9.01
C GLN A 833 -14.77 23.01 -10.00
N LEU A 834 -13.92 21.96 -9.90
CA LEU A 834 -12.81 21.75 -10.83
C LEU A 834 -13.26 21.17 -12.17
N ARG A 835 -14.26 20.29 -12.16
CA ARG A 835 -14.79 19.68 -13.39
C ARG A 835 -15.38 20.74 -14.34
N GLU A 836 -16.06 21.73 -13.77
CA GLU A 836 -16.73 22.78 -14.53
C GLU A 836 -15.74 23.84 -15.05
N THR A 837 -14.70 24.16 -14.27
CA THR A 837 -13.78 25.28 -14.59
C THR A 837 -12.51 24.81 -15.31
N TYR A 838 -11.99 23.63 -14.96
CA TYR A 838 -10.64 23.17 -15.35
C TYR A 838 -10.66 21.81 -16.06
N ARG A 839 -11.73 21.51 -16.80
CA ARG A 839 -11.91 20.24 -17.52
C ARG A 839 -10.71 19.84 -18.37
N ASP A 840 -10.17 20.77 -19.15
CA ASP A 840 -9.04 20.51 -20.05
C ASP A 840 -7.75 20.22 -19.27
N ARG A 841 -7.58 20.81 -18.08
CA ARG A 841 -6.45 20.51 -17.19
C ARG A 841 -6.58 19.15 -16.52
N ILE A 842 -7.80 18.69 -16.25
CA ILE A 842 -8.03 17.30 -15.80
C ILE A 842 -7.64 16.31 -16.91
N ALA A 843 -8.03 16.59 -18.16
CA ALA A 843 -7.66 15.74 -19.30
C ALA A 843 -6.14 15.70 -19.56
N ALA A 844 -5.44 16.80 -19.28
CA ALA A 844 -3.98 16.89 -19.36
C ALA A 844 -3.24 16.44 -18.08
N HIS A 845 -3.95 15.91 -17.07
CA HIS A 845 -3.34 15.52 -15.80
C HIS A 845 -2.28 14.42 -16.00
N ARG A 846 -1.13 14.52 -15.31
CA ARG A 846 -0.02 13.57 -15.50
C ARG A 846 -0.41 12.11 -15.22
N LEU A 847 -1.27 11.91 -14.22
CA LEU A 847 -1.82 10.60 -13.85
C LEU A 847 -3.19 10.32 -14.49
N HIS A 848 -3.55 10.98 -15.60
CA HIS A 848 -4.89 10.85 -16.19
C HIS A 848 -5.24 9.39 -16.49
N ASN A 849 -4.31 8.62 -17.04
CA ASN A 849 -4.51 7.20 -17.32
C ASN A 849 -4.77 6.37 -16.05
N GLU A 850 -3.98 6.58 -15.00
CA GLU A 850 -4.12 5.87 -13.73
C GLU A 850 -5.40 6.28 -12.98
N ILE A 851 -5.81 7.54 -13.07
CA ILE A 851 -7.09 8.04 -12.53
C ILE A 851 -8.26 7.34 -13.24
N VAL A 852 -8.28 7.32 -14.58
CA VAL A 852 -9.34 6.65 -15.37
C VAL A 852 -9.39 5.17 -15.01
N ALA A 853 -8.24 4.48 -14.98
CA ALA A 853 -8.16 3.07 -14.62
C ALA A 853 -8.77 2.80 -13.23
N THR A 854 -8.45 3.65 -12.24
CA THR A 854 -8.95 3.52 -10.87
C THR A 854 -10.46 3.75 -10.76
N GLN A 855 -10.98 4.78 -11.44
CA GLN A 855 -12.41 5.10 -11.42
C GLN A 855 -13.23 4.00 -12.11
N VAL A 856 -12.79 3.54 -13.27
CA VAL A 856 -13.48 2.50 -14.05
C VAL A 856 -13.40 1.15 -13.34
N SER A 857 -12.24 0.75 -12.81
CA SER A 857 -12.09 -0.51 -12.09
C SER A 857 -12.97 -0.54 -10.83
N SER A 858 -13.00 0.57 -10.10
CA SER A 858 -13.82 0.69 -8.88
C SER A 858 -15.31 0.63 -9.20
N ASP A 859 -15.77 1.34 -10.25
CA ASP A 859 -17.17 1.32 -10.67
C ASP A 859 -17.61 -0.09 -11.10
N ILE A 860 -16.80 -0.77 -11.92
CA ILE A 860 -17.07 -2.15 -12.36
C ILE A 860 -17.19 -3.08 -11.16
N VAL A 861 -16.19 -3.12 -10.27
CA VAL A 861 -16.20 -4.09 -9.16
C VAL A 861 -17.30 -3.76 -8.16
N ASN A 862 -17.53 -2.47 -7.87
CA ASN A 862 -18.56 -2.06 -6.90
C ASN A 862 -19.98 -2.42 -7.35
N ARG A 863 -20.28 -2.29 -8.66
CA ARG A 863 -21.62 -2.57 -9.20
C ARG A 863 -21.79 -4.01 -9.66
N MET A 864 -20.84 -4.53 -10.42
CA MET A 864 -20.97 -5.82 -11.12
C MET A 864 -20.49 -7.01 -10.30
N GLY A 865 -19.69 -6.75 -9.25
CA GLY A 865 -19.19 -7.75 -8.31
C GLY A 865 -17.82 -8.33 -8.67
N ILE A 866 -17.28 -9.06 -7.70
CA ILE A 866 -15.88 -9.52 -7.63
C ILE A 866 -15.45 -10.35 -8.85
N SER A 867 -16.31 -11.26 -9.32
CA SER A 867 -15.98 -12.23 -10.38
C SER A 867 -16.32 -11.76 -11.79
N PHE A 868 -16.89 -10.56 -11.95
CA PHE A 868 -17.51 -10.14 -13.22
C PHE A 868 -16.53 -10.14 -14.41
N VAL A 869 -15.38 -9.48 -14.27
CA VAL A 869 -14.43 -9.34 -15.38
C VAL A 869 -13.86 -10.69 -15.79
N HIS A 870 -13.38 -11.49 -14.83
CA HIS A 870 -12.86 -12.83 -15.11
C HIS A 870 -13.91 -13.71 -15.80
N ARG A 871 -15.18 -13.62 -15.42
CA ARG A 871 -16.26 -14.33 -16.10
C ARG A 871 -16.47 -13.86 -17.53
N MET A 872 -16.42 -12.56 -17.79
CA MET A 872 -16.53 -12.01 -19.15
C MET A 872 -15.36 -12.47 -20.02
N GLN A 873 -14.13 -12.48 -19.49
CA GLN A 873 -12.94 -13.01 -20.18
C GLN A 873 -13.15 -14.47 -20.56
N GLN A 874 -13.58 -15.33 -19.62
CA GLN A 874 -13.80 -16.74 -19.92
C GLN A 874 -14.95 -16.95 -20.94
N ALA A 875 -15.99 -16.13 -20.90
CA ALA A 875 -17.18 -16.29 -21.75
C ALA A 875 -17.01 -15.73 -23.17
N THR A 876 -16.08 -14.79 -23.37
CA THR A 876 -15.91 -14.04 -24.63
C THR A 876 -14.51 -14.12 -25.23
N GLY A 877 -13.49 -14.40 -24.42
CA GLY A 877 -12.08 -14.34 -24.81
C GLY A 877 -11.51 -12.93 -24.94
N GLU A 878 -12.27 -11.90 -24.56
CA GLU A 878 -11.89 -10.49 -24.70
C GLU A 878 -11.00 -10.01 -23.54
N SER A 879 -10.22 -8.95 -23.81
CA SER A 879 -9.36 -8.31 -22.83
C SER A 879 -10.14 -7.51 -21.77
N GLU A 880 -9.52 -7.25 -20.62
CA GLU A 880 -10.05 -6.41 -19.55
C GLU A 880 -10.41 -5.01 -20.05
N LEU A 881 -9.61 -4.45 -20.96
CA LEU A 881 -9.88 -3.15 -21.59
C LEU A 881 -11.19 -3.17 -22.38
N ASN A 882 -11.39 -4.17 -23.25
CA ASN A 882 -12.62 -4.28 -24.04
C ASN A 882 -13.83 -4.53 -23.14
N ILE A 883 -13.67 -5.34 -22.09
CA ILE A 883 -14.73 -5.58 -21.10
C ILE A 883 -15.11 -4.29 -20.38
N ALA A 884 -14.13 -3.47 -19.99
CA ALA A 884 -14.37 -2.18 -19.37
C ALA A 884 -15.09 -1.21 -20.32
N LYS A 885 -14.66 -1.11 -21.58
CA LYS A 885 -15.33 -0.30 -22.62
C LYS A 885 -16.78 -0.75 -22.83
N ALA A 886 -17.01 -2.05 -22.99
CA ALA A 886 -18.34 -2.61 -23.16
C ALA A 886 -19.25 -2.38 -21.95
N TYR A 887 -18.70 -2.46 -20.74
CA TYR A 887 -19.41 -2.16 -19.51
C TYR A 887 -19.79 -0.67 -19.43
N VAL A 888 -18.85 0.24 -19.72
CA VAL A 888 -19.12 1.69 -19.72
C VAL A 888 -20.22 2.01 -20.71
N ALA A 889 -20.15 1.44 -21.92
CA ALA A 889 -21.19 1.59 -22.93
C ALA A 889 -22.56 1.08 -22.42
N ALA A 890 -22.61 -0.11 -21.83
CA ALA A 890 -23.83 -0.69 -21.28
C ALA A 890 -24.41 0.12 -20.11
N ARG A 891 -23.55 0.61 -19.20
CA ARG A 891 -23.94 1.41 -18.04
C ARG A 891 -24.64 2.69 -18.47
N ASP A 892 -24.04 3.41 -19.42
CA ASP A 892 -24.52 4.73 -19.83
C ASP A 892 -25.71 4.62 -20.79
N LEU A 893 -25.74 3.60 -21.65
CA LEU A 893 -26.87 3.32 -22.54
C LEU A 893 -28.18 3.09 -21.78
N PHE A 894 -28.13 2.34 -20.67
CA PHE A 894 -29.31 2.03 -19.85
C PHE A 894 -29.49 2.96 -18.64
N ASP A 895 -28.68 4.01 -18.52
CA ASP A 895 -28.77 4.99 -17.43
C ASP A 895 -28.65 4.31 -16.04
N ILE A 896 -27.77 3.31 -15.92
CA ILE A 896 -27.61 2.48 -14.73
C ILE A 896 -27.12 3.31 -13.53
N GLU A 897 -26.36 4.37 -13.75
CA GLU A 897 -25.89 5.27 -12.68
C GLU A 897 -27.06 5.93 -11.94
N ALA A 898 -27.97 6.60 -12.66
CA ALA A 898 -29.09 7.31 -12.04
C ALA A 898 -30.06 6.36 -11.33
N GLN A 899 -30.31 5.19 -11.92
CA GLN A 899 -31.22 4.19 -11.34
C GLN A 899 -30.61 3.53 -10.11
N TRP A 900 -29.29 3.35 -10.09
CA TRP A 900 -28.57 2.86 -8.91
C TRP A 900 -28.67 3.84 -7.75
N GLN A 901 -28.41 5.13 -8.00
CA GLN A 901 -28.56 6.19 -6.99
C GLN A 901 -29.99 6.29 -6.46
N ALA A 902 -31.00 6.11 -7.32
CA ALA A 902 -32.40 6.08 -6.91
C ALA A 902 -32.72 4.91 -5.96
N ILE A 903 -32.05 3.76 -6.10
CA ILE A 903 -32.16 2.63 -5.15
C ILE A 903 -31.39 2.92 -3.86
N GLU A 904 -30.21 3.54 -3.93
CA GLU A 904 -29.43 3.97 -2.76
C GLU A 904 -30.23 4.95 -1.88
N ALA A 905 -31.00 5.85 -2.50
CA ALA A 905 -31.89 6.79 -1.79
C ALA A 905 -33.03 6.12 -1.00
N LEU A 906 -33.25 4.80 -1.15
CA LEU A 906 -34.26 4.03 -0.40
C LEU A 906 -33.73 3.47 0.93
N ASP A 907 -32.52 3.86 1.34
CA ASP A 907 -31.97 3.49 2.64
C ASP A 907 -32.98 3.76 3.78
N TYR A 908 -33.17 2.76 4.64
CA TYR A 908 -34.16 2.76 5.73
C TYR A 908 -35.65 2.91 5.31
N THR A 909 -35.95 3.04 4.02
CA THR A 909 -37.32 3.09 3.47
C THR A 909 -37.83 1.70 3.09
N VAL A 910 -36.94 0.88 2.52
CA VAL A 910 -37.22 -0.51 2.13
C VAL A 910 -36.33 -1.47 2.90
N SER A 911 -36.71 -2.75 2.96
CA SER A 911 -35.85 -3.76 3.58
C SER A 911 -34.56 -3.95 2.77
N THR A 912 -33.46 -4.29 3.47
CA THR A 912 -32.16 -4.56 2.84
C THR A 912 -32.26 -5.65 1.76
N ASP A 913 -33.00 -6.72 2.02
CA ASP A 913 -33.21 -7.80 1.04
C ASP A 913 -33.92 -7.31 -0.23
N MET A 914 -34.93 -6.44 -0.08
CA MET A 914 -35.60 -5.84 -1.23
C MET A 914 -34.62 -4.95 -2.00
N GLN A 915 -33.84 -4.12 -1.31
CA GLN A 915 -32.85 -3.25 -1.93
C GLN A 915 -31.80 -4.06 -2.73
N HIS A 916 -31.28 -5.14 -2.16
CA HIS A 916 -30.36 -6.06 -2.85
C HIS A 916 -31.00 -6.68 -4.10
N ARG A 917 -32.27 -7.11 -4.03
CA ARG A 917 -32.99 -7.64 -5.20
C ARG A 917 -33.10 -6.61 -6.33
N LEU A 918 -33.36 -5.34 -6.02
CA LEU A 918 -33.41 -4.26 -7.01
C LEU A 918 -32.05 -4.05 -7.68
N PHE A 919 -30.96 -3.97 -6.91
CA PHE A 919 -29.60 -3.85 -7.46
C PHE A 919 -29.26 -5.03 -8.38
N LEU A 920 -29.57 -6.26 -7.98
CA LEU A 920 -29.28 -7.45 -8.78
C LEU A 920 -30.06 -7.48 -10.11
N GLN A 921 -31.21 -6.81 -10.23
CA GLN A 921 -31.87 -6.64 -11.54
C GLN A 921 -31.05 -5.74 -12.47
N LEU A 922 -30.50 -4.64 -11.95
CA LEU A 922 -29.62 -3.75 -12.72
C LEU A 922 -28.34 -4.48 -13.14
N VAL A 923 -27.72 -5.23 -12.22
CA VAL A 923 -26.53 -6.04 -12.51
C VAL A 923 -26.82 -7.08 -13.59
N ARG A 924 -28.00 -7.73 -13.56
CA ARG A 924 -28.40 -8.68 -14.60
C ARG A 924 -28.50 -8.02 -15.97
N LEU A 925 -29.11 -6.85 -16.07
CA LEU A 925 -29.23 -6.08 -17.32
C LEU A 925 -27.85 -5.66 -17.84
N ALA A 926 -27.06 -4.99 -16.99
CA ALA A 926 -25.72 -4.49 -17.35
C ALA A 926 -24.79 -5.63 -17.79
N ARG A 927 -24.79 -6.77 -17.08
CA ARG A 927 -23.98 -7.95 -17.45
C ARG A 927 -24.37 -8.47 -18.82
N ARG A 928 -25.68 -8.56 -19.09
CA ARG A 928 -26.18 -9.10 -20.35
C ARG A 928 -25.84 -8.16 -21.51
N ALA A 929 -26.05 -6.86 -21.33
CA ALA A 929 -25.70 -5.82 -22.29
C ALA A 929 -24.20 -5.81 -22.60
N THR A 930 -23.36 -5.86 -21.56
CA THR A 930 -21.89 -5.90 -21.71
C THR A 930 -21.47 -7.12 -22.55
N ARG A 931 -21.96 -8.31 -22.22
CA ARG A 931 -21.63 -9.54 -22.94
C ARG A 931 -22.09 -9.50 -24.40
N TRP A 932 -23.26 -8.92 -24.67
CA TRP A 932 -23.77 -8.78 -26.03
C TRP A 932 -22.88 -7.86 -26.88
N LEU A 933 -22.52 -6.69 -26.35
CA LEU A 933 -21.62 -5.73 -27.03
C LEU A 933 -20.26 -6.37 -27.35
N LEU A 934 -19.69 -7.12 -26.41
CA LEU A 934 -18.43 -7.85 -26.63
C LEU A 934 -18.53 -8.86 -27.77
N ARG A 935 -19.64 -9.59 -27.89
CA ARG A 935 -19.81 -10.61 -28.92
C ARG A 935 -20.00 -10.01 -30.32
N GLU A 936 -20.79 -8.93 -30.42
CA GLU A 936 -21.12 -8.35 -31.72
C GLU A 936 -20.04 -7.42 -32.29
N ARG A 937 -19.38 -6.65 -31.44
CA ARG A 937 -18.36 -5.68 -31.89
C ARG A 937 -16.94 -6.23 -31.75
N ARG A 938 -16.71 -7.11 -30.77
CA ARG A 938 -15.39 -7.68 -30.46
C ARG A 938 -14.35 -6.56 -30.33
N ALA A 939 -13.23 -6.67 -31.05
CA ALA A 939 -12.15 -5.69 -31.07
C ALA A 939 -12.51 -4.31 -31.68
N LEU A 940 -13.67 -4.16 -32.34
CA LEU A 940 -14.10 -2.88 -32.94
C LEU A 940 -14.99 -2.03 -32.02
N LEU A 941 -15.09 -2.41 -30.73
CA LEU A 941 -15.97 -1.73 -29.79
C LEU A 941 -15.45 -0.32 -29.42
N ASP A 942 -16.25 0.69 -29.74
CA ASP A 942 -16.06 2.09 -29.36
C ASP A 942 -17.28 2.58 -28.56
N PRO A 943 -17.17 2.85 -27.25
CA PRO A 943 -18.33 3.18 -26.42
C PRO A 943 -19.16 4.36 -26.95
N GLY A 944 -18.50 5.42 -27.45
CA GLY A 944 -19.19 6.59 -27.98
C GLY A 944 -20.05 6.26 -29.20
N THR A 945 -19.52 5.48 -30.13
CA THR A 945 -20.22 5.02 -31.35
C THR A 945 -21.37 4.06 -31.01
N GLU A 946 -21.15 3.13 -30.09
CA GLU A 946 -22.20 2.19 -29.69
C GLU A 946 -23.36 2.91 -28.99
N LEU A 947 -23.07 3.88 -28.12
CA LEU A 947 -24.12 4.71 -27.50
C LEU A 947 -24.95 5.43 -28.54
N ALA A 948 -24.31 6.09 -29.51
CA ALA A 948 -25.02 6.82 -30.56
C ALA A 948 -25.92 5.90 -31.39
N SER A 949 -25.47 4.67 -31.66
CA SER A 949 -26.19 3.69 -32.48
C SER A 949 -27.40 3.09 -31.77
N TYR A 950 -27.27 2.74 -30.49
CA TYR A 950 -28.35 2.04 -29.74
C TYR A 950 -29.28 2.96 -28.95
N ALA A 951 -28.86 4.21 -28.65
CA ALA A 951 -29.65 5.14 -27.84
C ALA A 951 -31.10 5.34 -28.34
N PRO A 952 -31.38 5.47 -29.65
CA PRO A 952 -32.76 5.63 -30.12
C PRO A 952 -33.67 4.44 -29.77
N ALA A 953 -33.18 3.20 -29.95
CA ALA A 953 -33.92 1.98 -29.64
C ALA A 953 -34.16 1.83 -28.13
N VAL A 954 -33.14 2.10 -27.33
CA VAL A 954 -33.22 2.04 -25.86
C VAL A 954 -34.17 3.11 -25.32
N ALA A 955 -34.08 4.35 -25.79
CA ALA A 955 -34.96 5.44 -25.39
C ALA A 955 -36.43 5.13 -25.73
N TYR A 956 -36.69 4.59 -26.93
CA TYR A 956 -38.03 4.21 -27.35
C TYR A 956 -38.62 3.12 -26.45
N LEU A 957 -37.84 2.07 -26.16
CA LEU A 957 -38.27 0.98 -25.28
C LEU A 957 -38.48 1.44 -23.84
N LYS A 958 -37.55 2.22 -23.28
CA LYS A 958 -37.69 2.80 -21.92
C LYS A 958 -39.01 3.56 -21.78
N ALA A 959 -39.45 4.27 -22.82
CA ALA A 959 -40.69 5.05 -22.82
C ALA A 959 -41.97 4.24 -23.13
N ASN A 960 -41.88 3.10 -23.83
CA ASN A 960 -43.06 2.43 -24.39
C ASN A 960 -43.17 0.93 -24.06
N VAL A 961 -42.23 0.33 -23.33
CA VAL A 961 -42.22 -1.11 -23.01
C VAL A 961 -43.57 -1.60 -22.47
N THR A 962 -44.22 -0.83 -21.59
CA THR A 962 -45.51 -1.19 -20.98
C THR A 962 -46.65 -1.32 -21.98
N LYS A 963 -46.59 -0.59 -23.11
CA LYS A 963 -47.56 -0.66 -24.20
C LYS A 963 -47.26 -1.79 -25.18
N LEU A 964 -46.01 -2.27 -25.21
CA LEU A 964 -45.54 -3.35 -26.08
C LEU A 964 -45.76 -4.73 -25.45
N LEU A 965 -45.78 -4.83 -24.12
CA LEU A 965 -46.04 -6.07 -23.41
C LEU A 965 -47.50 -6.53 -23.55
N SER A 966 -47.68 -7.82 -23.80
CA SER A 966 -48.98 -8.49 -23.87
C SER A 966 -48.98 -9.81 -23.09
N GLY A 967 -50.18 -10.36 -22.85
CA GLY A 967 -50.34 -11.68 -22.24
C GLY A 967 -49.61 -11.84 -20.91
N LYS A 968 -48.95 -12.99 -20.73
CA LYS A 968 -48.25 -13.37 -19.49
C LYS A 968 -47.08 -12.44 -19.14
N GLN A 969 -46.41 -11.84 -20.12
CA GLN A 969 -45.30 -10.92 -19.84
C GLN A 969 -45.80 -9.65 -19.15
N ARG A 970 -46.95 -9.12 -19.59
CA ARG A 970 -47.57 -7.96 -18.96
C ARG A 970 -48.07 -8.28 -17.55
N GLU A 971 -48.68 -9.44 -17.36
CA GLU A 971 -49.14 -9.90 -16.03
C GLU A 971 -47.96 -10.03 -15.06
N ARG A 972 -46.84 -10.63 -15.49
CA ARG A 972 -45.62 -10.74 -14.68
C ARG A 972 -45.02 -9.38 -14.36
N TRP A 973 -44.90 -8.50 -15.35
CA TRP A 973 -44.41 -7.15 -15.15
C TRP A 973 -45.25 -6.39 -14.12
N GLN A 974 -46.59 -6.47 -14.23
CA GLN A 974 -47.49 -5.84 -13.27
C GLN A 974 -47.31 -6.43 -11.86
N SER A 975 -47.17 -7.75 -11.76
CA SER A 975 -46.91 -8.41 -10.47
C SER A 975 -45.60 -7.95 -9.83
N ASP A 976 -44.51 -7.82 -10.60
CA ASP A 976 -43.22 -7.34 -10.10
C ASP A 976 -43.34 -5.87 -9.63
N VAL A 977 -44.04 -5.02 -10.39
CA VAL A 977 -44.31 -3.62 -10.02
C VAL A 977 -45.13 -3.54 -8.74
N ASP A 978 -46.22 -4.30 -8.64
CA ASP A 978 -47.09 -4.31 -7.47
C ASP A 978 -46.33 -4.78 -6.21
N GLU A 979 -45.45 -5.77 -6.35
CA GLU A 979 -44.56 -6.22 -5.26
C GLU A 979 -43.63 -5.09 -4.80
N PHE A 980 -42.94 -4.42 -5.73
CA PHE A 980 -42.00 -3.35 -5.41
C PHE A 980 -42.71 -2.14 -4.78
N VAL A 981 -43.85 -1.72 -5.32
CA VAL A 981 -44.63 -0.59 -4.80
C VAL A 981 -45.17 -0.92 -3.40
N THR A 982 -45.63 -2.16 -3.18
CA THR A 982 -46.05 -2.63 -1.85
C THR A 982 -44.91 -2.58 -0.84
N ALA A 983 -43.67 -2.76 -1.30
CA ALA A 983 -42.46 -2.62 -0.51
C ALA A 983 -41.95 -1.17 -0.35
N ASN A 984 -42.75 -0.16 -0.72
CA ASN A 984 -42.44 1.28 -0.69
C ASN A 984 -41.40 1.76 -1.72
N VAL A 985 -41.17 1.00 -2.80
CA VAL A 985 -40.37 1.51 -3.93
C VAL A 985 -41.19 2.53 -4.73
N PRO A 986 -40.65 3.72 -5.07
CA PRO A 986 -41.35 4.69 -5.88
C PRO A 986 -41.81 4.11 -7.23
N GLN A 987 -43.04 4.42 -7.64
CA GLN A 987 -43.68 3.87 -8.85
C GLN A 987 -42.76 3.88 -10.08
N ALA A 988 -42.15 5.02 -10.40
CA ALA A 988 -41.30 5.17 -11.58
C ALA A 988 -40.08 4.24 -11.54
N LEU A 989 -39.47 4.03 -10.36
CA LEU A 989 -38.34 3.13 -10.18
C LEU A 989 -38.78 1.67 -10.24
N ALA A 990 -39.91 1.32 -9.62
CA ALA A 990 -40.51 -0.01 -9.68
C ALA A 990 -40.80 -0.43 -11.13
N GLU A 991 -41.43 0.45 -11.91
CA GLU A 991 -41.71 0.24 -13.33
C GLU A 991 -40.43 0.07 -14.14
N PHE A 992 -39.40 0.88 -13.90
CA PHE A 992 -38.11 0.74 -14.59
C PHE A 992 -37.44 -0.59 -14.25
N VAL A 993 -37.30 -0.92 -12.97
CA VAL A 993 -36.61 -2.14 -12.52
C VAL A 993 -37.34 -3.40 -13.02
N ALA A 994 -38.67 -3.44 -12.95
CA ALA A 994 -39.47 -4.52 -13.53
C ALA A 994 -39.30 -4.62 -15.07
N SER A 995 -39.00 -3.50 -15.73
CA SER A 995 -38.80 -3.45 -17.19
C SER A 995 -37.40 -3.87 -17.65
N THR A 996 -36.42 -4.00 -16.74
CA THR A 996 -35.01 -4.32 -17.08
C THR A 996 -34.87 -5.61 -17.90
N ARG A 997 -35.71 -6.63 -17.64
CA ARG A 997 -35.75 -7.88 -18.40
C ARG A 997 -36.03 -7.66 -19.89
N TYR A 998 -36.87 -6.69 -20.21
CA TYR A 998 -37.33 -6.38 -21.57
C TYR A 998 -36.49 -5.29 -22.23
N ALA A 999 -35.89 -4.41 -21.43
CA ALA A 999 -35.01 -3.34 -21.92
C ALA A 999 -33.85 -3.89 -22.77
N PHE A 1000 -33.33 -5.07 -22.42
CA PHE A 1000 -32.29 -5.75 -23.22
C PHE A 1000 -32.69 -5.99 -24.68
N ASN A 1001 -33.98 -6.19 -24.97
CA ASN A 1001 -34.47 -6.41 -26.35
C ASN A 1001 -34.23 -5.20 -27.27
N ALA A 1002 -33.81 -4.05 -26.72
CA ALA A 1002 -33.39 -2.90 -27.50
C ALA A 1002 -32.25 -3.21 -28.46
N PHE A 1003 -31.33 -4.11 -28.09
CA PHE A 1003 -30.28 -4.55 -29.01
C PHE A 1003 -30.86 -5.30 -30.21
N SER A 1004 -31.76 -6.26 -29.99
CA SER A 1004 -32.44 -6.96 -31.08
C SER A 1004 -33.24 -6.01 -31.98
N VAL A 1005 -33.93 -5.03 -31.38
CA VAL A 1005 -34.65 -3.99 -32.15
C VAL A 1005 -33.69 -3.15 -32.99
N ALA A 1006 -32.55 -2.73 -32.43
CA ALA A 1006 -31.54 -1.98 -33.16
C ALA A 1006 -30.90 -2.79 -34.29
N THR A 1007 -30.59 -4.07 -34.06
CA THR A 1007 -30.08 -4.97 -35.10
C THR A 1007 -31.04 -5.10 -36.29
N VAL A 1008 -32.36 -5.04 -36.03
CA VAL A 1008 -33.37 -5.05 -37.10
C VAL A 1008 -33.48 -3.69 -37.78
N LEU A 1009 -33.32 -2.59 -37.05
CA LEU A 1009 -33.29 -1.24 -37.64
C LEU A 1009 -32.12 -1.08 -38.62
N ASP A 1010 -30.96 -1.67 -38.33
CA ASP A 1010 -29.82 -1.65 -39.24
C ASP A 1010 -30.05 -2.46 -40.53
N LYS A 1011 -31.03 -3.38 -40.51
CA LYS A 1011 -31.34 -4.30 -41.62
C LYS A 1011 -32.63 -3.94 -42.36
N SER A 1012 -33.39 -2.93 -41.92
CA SER A 1012 -34.70 -2.60 -42.51
C SER A 1012 -34.92 -1.09 -42.58
N ASP A 1013 -35.72 -0.65 -43.55
CA ASP A 1013 -36.13 0.76 -43.68
C ASP A 1013 -37.26 1.16 -42.70
N ALA A 1014 -37.61 0.28 -41.76
CA ALA A 1014 -38.71 0.50 -40.82
C ALA A 1014 -38.29 1.44 -39.68
N GLY A 1015 -39.26 2.20 -39.15
CA GLY A 1015 -39.03 3.02 -37.95
C GLY A 1015 -38.98 2.19 -36.66
N VAL A 1016 -38.31 2.70 -35.63
CA VAL A 1016 -38.13 2.04 -34.31
C VAL A 1016 -39.43 1.56 -33.67
N GLU A 1017 -40.51 2.34 -33.83
CA GLU A 1017 -41.84 1.97 -33.34
C GLU A 1017 -42.39 0.72 -34.02
N GLN A 1018 -42.29 0.66 -35.35
CA GLN A 1018 -42.79 -0.48 -36.12
C GLN A 1018 -42.00 -1.75 -35.80
N VAL A 1019 -40.67 -1.65 -35.77
CA VAL A 1019 -39.78 -2.77 -35.43
C VAL A 1019 -40.11 -3.31 -34.04
N ALA A 1020 -40.23 -2.42 -33.03
CA ALA A 1020 -40.54 -2.84 -31.67
C ALA A 1020 -41.92 -3.51 -31.57
N ARG A 1021 -42.97 -2.97 -32.20
CA ARG A 1021 -44.30 -3.60 -32.19
C ARG A 1021 -44.28 -4.97 -32.85
N CYS A 1022 -43.64 -5.11 -34.02
CA CYS A 1022 -43.50 -6.39 -34.70
C CYS A 1022 -42.68 -7.39 -33.89
N TYR A 1023 -41.61 -6.96 -33.22
CA TYR A 1023 -40.76 -7.82 -32.39
C TYR A 1023 -41.53 -8.46 -31.24
N PHE A 1024 -42.21 -7.64 -30.42
CA PHE A 1024 -42.98 -8.15 -29.27
C PHE A 1024 -44.21 -8.96 -29.71
N ALA A 1025 -44.92 -8.53 -30.75
CA ALA A 1025 -46.08 -9.26 -31.26
C ALA A 1025 -45.72 -10.63 -31.86
N LEU A 1026 -44.61 -10.72 -32.60
CA LEU A 1026 -44.14 -11.99 -33.17
C LEU A 1026 -43.65 -12.94 -32.07
N GLY A 1027 -42.93 -12.43 -31.08
CA GLY A 1027 -42.48 -13.22 -29.92
C GLY A 1027 -43.63 -13.85 -29.14
N GLU A 1028 -44.74 -13.14 -29.01
CA GLU A 1028 -45.96 -13.68 -28.37
C GLU A 1028 -46.65 -14.72 -29.26
N LYS A 1029 -46.85 -14.45 -30.56
CA LYS A 1029 -47.53 -15.39 -31.47
C LYS A 1029 -46.78 -16.71 -31.65
N LEU A 1030 -45.45 -16.68 -31.60
CA LEU A 1030 -44.61 -17.87 -31.67
C LEU A 1030 -44.27 -18.45 -30.28
N GLU A 1031 -44.83 -17.89 -29.20
CA GLU A 1031 -44.55 -18.30 -27.82
C GLU A 1031 -43.05 -18.31 -27.43
N LEU A 1032 -42.21 -17.50 -28.10
CA LEU A 1032 -40.77 -17.40 -27.84
C LEU A 1032 -40.51 -16.92 -26.41
N ASN A 1033 -41.41 -16.08 -25.90
CA ASN A 1033 -41.39 -15.57 -24.53
C ASN A 1033 -41.44 -16.70 -23.49
N TRP A 1034 -42.31 -17.70 -23.71
CA TRP A 1034 -42.43 -18.85 -22.82
C TRP A 1034 -41.17 -19.72 -22.89
N PHE A 1035 -40.63 -19.93 -24.09
CA PHE A 1035 -39.40 -20.71 -24.28
C PHE A 1035 -38.19 -20.03 -23.64
N ALA A 1036 -38.06 -18.71 -23.76
CA ALA A 1036 -37.05 -17.91 -23.08
C ALA A 1036 -37.11 -18.07 -21.55
N ASP A 1037 -38.33 -18.12 -20.98
CA ASP A 1037 -38.52 -18.37 -19.56
C ASP A 1037 -38.07 -19.78 -19.16
N GLN A 1038 -38.30 -20.81 -19.98
CA GLN A 1038 -37.79 -22.16 -19.68
C GLN A 1038 -36.26 -22.20 -19.68
N ILE A 1039 -35.61 -21.54 -20.65
CA ILE A 1039 -34.14 -21.42 -20.66
C ILE A 1039 -33.66 -20.70 -19.39
N ALA A 1040 -34.35 -19.64 -18.96
CA ALA A 1040 -33.97 -18.90 -17.75
C ALA A 1040 -34.10 -19.73 -16.46
N HIS A 1041 -35.10 -20.60 -16.36
CA HIS A 1041 -35.34 -21.49 -15.21
C HIS A 1041 -34.55 -22.80 -15.27
N MET A 1042 -33.78 -23.02 -16.34
CA MET A 1042 -32.88 -24.18 -16.44
C MET A 1042 -31.96 -24.24 -15.22
N GLN A 1043 -31.96 -25.39 -14.54
CA GLN A 1043 -31.06 -25.63 -13.42
C GLN A 1043 -29.62 -25.66 -13.91
N VAL A 1044 -28.74 -24.99 -13.16
CA VAL A 1044 -27.33 -24.85 -13.48
C VAL A 1044 -26.54 -25.37 -12.28
N GLU A 1045 -26.02 -26.59 -12.42
CA GLU A 1045 -25.20 -27.28 -11.43
C GLU A 1045 -23.71 -27.17 -11.75
N SER A 1046 -23.38 -26.84 -13.01
CA SER A 1046 -22.00 -26.66 -13.45
C SER A 1046 -21.78 -25.41 -14.27
N TYR A 1047 -20.52 -24.98 -14.33
CA TYR A 1047 -20.08 -23.87 -15.17
C TYR A 1047 -20.46 -24.03 -16.66
N TRP A 1048 -20.35 -25.25 -17.20
CA TRP A 1048 -20.68 -25.51 -18.61
C TRP A 1048 -22.17 -25.34 -18.90
N GLN A 1049 -23.03 -25.75 -17.95
CA GLN A 1049 -24.47 -25.53 -18.05
C GLN A 1049 -24.79 -24.03 -17.96
N ALA A 1050 -24.04 -23.25 -17.17
CA ALA A 1050 -24.21 -21.80 -17.11
C ALA A 1050 -23.95 -21.14 -18.47
N LEU A 1051 -22.84 -21.52 -19.13
CA LEU A 1051 -22.49 -21.04 -20.47
C LEU A 1051 -23.50 -21.48 -21.53
N ALA A 1052 -23.96 -22.73 -21.48
CA ALA A 1052 -24.96 -23.26 -22.41
C ALA A 1052 -26.26 -22.44 -22.32
N ARG A 1053 -26.76 -22.19 -21.10
CA ARG A 1053 -27.94 -21.35 -20.86
C ARG A 1053 -27.79 -19.97 -21.48
N GLU A 1054 -26.62 -19.35 -21.34
CA GLU A 1054 -26.35 -18.04 -21.92
C GLU A 1054 -26.31 -18.11 -23.45
N SER A 1055 -25.70 -19.14 -24.06
CA SER A 1055 -25.70 -19.34 -25.53
C SER A 1055 -27.11 -19.51 -26.07
N PHE A 1056 -27.93 -20.33 -25.42
CA PHE A 1056 -29.31 -20.58 -25.83
C PHE A 1056 -30.18 -19.32 -25.83
N ARG A 1057 -29.95 -18.42 -24.86
CA ARG A 1057 -30.64 -17.13 -24.82
C ARG A 1057 -30.20 -16.22 -25.96
N ASP A 1058 -28.90 -16.14 -26.24
CA ASP A 1058 -28.38 -15.31 -27.33
C ASP A 1058 -28.88 -15.80 -28.70
N GLU A 1059 -28.90 -17.11 -28.91
CA GLU A 1059 -29.40 -17.72 -30.15
C GLU A 1059 -30.89 -17.43 -30.34
N LEU A 1060 -31.71 -17.64 -29.30
CA LEU A 1060 -33.13 -17.27 -29.34
C LEU A 1060 -33.32 -15.77 -29.68
N GLU A 1061 -32.52 -14.93 -29.02
CA GLU A 1061 -32.30 -13.50 -29.25
C GLU A 1061 -32.18 -13.15 -30.74
N GLY A 1062 -31.10 -13.67 -31.32
CA GLY A 1062 -30.71 -13.44 -32.71
C GLY A 1062 -31.73 -13.99 -33.70
N GLN A 1063 -32.28 -15.19 -33.46
CA GLN A 1063 -33.29 -15.78 -34.33
C GLN A 1063 -34.56 -14.95 -34.36
N GLN A 1064 -35.03 -14.43 -33.22
CA GLN A 1064 -36.19 -13.55 -33.20
C GLN A 1064 -35.92 -12.26 -33.99
N ALA A 1065 -34.75 -11.65 -33.83
CA ALA A 1065 -34.38 -10.46 -34.60
C ALA A 1065 -34.38 -10.74 -36.11
N GLU A 1066 -33.78 -11.85 -36.55
CA GLU A 1066 -33.76 -12.23 -37.97
C GLU A 1066 -35.16 -12.48 -38.56
N LEU A 1067 -36.04 -13.14 -37.80
CA LEU A 1067 -37.42 -13.35 -38.20
C LEU A 1067 -38.18 -12.03 -38.38
N VAL A 1068 -37.95 -11.05 -37.51
CA VAL A 1068 -38.60 -9.74 -37.58
C VAL A 1068 -38.06 -8.92 -38.76
N ALA A 1069 -36.75 -8.95 -39.03
CA ALA A 1069 -36.18 -8.31 -40.21
C ALA A 1069 -36.80 -8.89 -41.50
N SER A 1070 -36.83 -10.22 -41.62
CA SER A 1070 -37.45 -10.90 -42.76
C SER A 1070 -38.94 -10.57 -42.91
N LEU A 1071 -39.68 -10.52 -41.79
CA LEU A 1071 -41.08 -10.12 -41.75
C LEU A 1071 -41.32 -8.73 -42.35
N LEU A 1072 -40.46 -7.75 -42.00
CA LEU A 1072 -40.60 -6.37 -42.46
C LEU A 1072 -40.29 -6.22 -43.96
N ASP A 1073 -39.32 -6.98 -44.48
CA ASP A 1073 -39.00 -7.01 -45.92
C ASP A 1073 -40.12 -7.64 -46.77
N HIS A 1074 -40.88 -8.58 -46.20
CA HIS A 1074 -41.91 -9.33 -46.93
C HIS A 1074 -43.20 -8.55 -47.20
N ALA A 1075 -43.51 -7.53 -46.39
CA ALA A 1075 -44.78 -6.81 -46.48
C ALA A 1075 -44.61 -5.29 -46.32
N PRO A 1076 -43.78 -4.64 -47.18
CA PRO A 1076 -43.57 -3.20 -47.11
C PRO A 1076 -44.89 -2.44 -47.28
N GLY A 1077 -45.22 -1.58 -46.31
CA GLY A 1077 -46.44 -0.75 -46.32
C GLY A 1077 -47.74 -1.43 -45.83
N ALA A 1078 -47.70 -2.70 -45.40
CA ALA A 1078 -48.83 -3.32 -44.70
C ALA A 1078 -48.92 -2.84 -43.25
N SER A 1079 -50.12 -2.89 -42.65
CA SER A 1079 -50.25 -2.69 -41.19
C SER A 1079 -49.58 -3.84 -40.44
N ASP A 1080 -49.00 -3.57 -39.27
CA ASP A 1080 -48.17 -4.51 -38.52
C ASP A 1080 -48.84 -5.89 -38.32
N ALA A 1081 -50.11 -5.91 -37.92
CA ALA A 1081 -50.87 -7.16 -37.74
C ALA A 1081 -51.02 -7.95 -39.04
N LYS A 1082 -51.26 -7.25 -40.16
CA LYS A 1082 -51.43 -7.86 -41.49
C LYS A 1082 -50.09 -8.34 -42.05
N ALA A 1083 -49.00 -7.62 -41.81
CA ALA A 1083 -47.66 -8.06 -42.18
C ALA A 1083 -47.33 -9.39 -41.49
N ILE A 1084 -47.59 -9.49 -40.18
CA ILE A 1084 -47.37 -10.72 -39.41
C ILE A 1084 -48.20 -11.88 -39.96
N ASP A 1085 -49.50 -11.68 -40.20
CA ASP A 1085 -50.38 -12.74 -40.71
C ASP A 1085 -49.96 -13.23 -42.10
N LEU A 1086 -49.60 -12.31 -43.00
CA LEU A 1086 -49.11 -12.66 -44.36
C LEU A 1086 -47.81 -13.45 -44.32
N TRP A 1087 -46.87 -13.03 -43.47
CA TRP A 1087 -45.61 -13.75 -43.29
C TRP A 1087 -45.82 -15.14 -42.67
N MET A 1088 -46.71 -15.25 -41.67
CA MET A 1088 -47.05 -16.53 -41.04
C MET A 1088 -47.71 -17.50 -42.03
N GLU A 1089 -48.57 -17.00 -42.91
CA GLU A 1089 -49.22 -17.83 -43.94
C GLU A 1089 -48.21 -18.37 -44.96
N LYS A 1090 -47.25 -17.53 -45.39
CA LYS A 1090 -46.18 -17.94 -46.31
C LYS A 1090 -45.28 -19.03 -45.73
N HIS A 1091 -45.00 -18.99 -44.43
CA HIS A 1091 -44.08 -19.91 -43.75
C HIS A 1091 -44.78 -20.97 -42.89
N ARG A 1092 -46.08 -21.22 -43.12
CA ARG A 1092 -46.94 -22.09 -42.29
C ARG A 1092 -46.31 -23.43 -41.94
N ALA A 1093 -45.69 -24.12 -42.89
CA ALA A 1093 -45.11 -25.45 -42.67
C ALA A 1093 -44.00 -25.48 -41.61
N TYR A 1094 -43.15 -24.44 -41.58
CA TYR A 1094 -42.08 -24.33 -40.58
C TYR A 1094 -42.60 -23.85 -39.22
N ILE A 1095 -43.62 -22.99 -39.23
CA ILE A 1095 -44.29 -22.54 -38.00
C ILE A 1095 -45.04 -23.69 -37.32
N GLU A 1096 -45.72 -24.56 -38.07
CA GLU A 1096 -46.40 -25.76 -37.54
C GLU A 1096 -45.39 -26.73 -36.91
N ARG A 1097 -44.19 -26.89 -37.51
CA ARG A 1097 -43.09 -27.67 -36.90
C ARG A 1097 -42.63 -27.07 -35.57
N TRP A 1098 -42.39 -25.77 -35.52
CA TRP A 1098 -42.04 -25.06 -34.29
C TRP A 1098 -43.12 -25.23 -33.21
N GLN A 1099 -44.39 -25.04 -33.56
CA GLN A 1099 -45.51 -25.19 -32.63
C GLN A 1099 -45.67 -26.63 -32.12
N THR A 1100 -45.37 -27.62 -32.95
CA THR A 1100 -45.36 -29.03 -32.53
C THR A 1100 -44.24 -29.27 -31.52
N MET A 1101 -43.02 -28.78 -31.80
CA MET A 1101 -41.89 -28.86 -30.87
C MET A 1101 -42.20 -28.18 -29.52
N THR A 1102 -42.77 -26.97 -29.52
CA THR A 1102 -43.13 -26.29 -28.26
C THR A 1102 -44.24 -27.00 -27.50
N ALA A 1103 -45.21 -27.60 -28.20
CA ALA A 1103 -46.25 -28.43 -27.59
C ALA A 1103 -45.67 -29.70 -26.93
N GLU A 1104 -44.73 -30.37 -27.59
CA GLU A 1104 -44.02 -31.53 -27.04
C GLU A 1104 -43.23 -31.16 -25.78
N LEU A 1105 -42.48 -30.05 -25.82
CA LEU A 1105 -41.74 -29.55 -24.65
C LEU A 1105 -42.64 -29.25 -23.45
N ARG A 1106 -43.88 -28.81 -23.66
CA ARG A 1106 -44.86 -28.55 -22.58
C ARG A 1106 -45.38 -29.84 -21.92
N CYS A 1107 -45.32 -30.97 -22.61
CA CYS A 1107 -45.74 -32.25 -22.05
C CYS A 1107 -44.67 -32.90 -21.17
N VAL A 1108 -43.44 -32.38 -21.17
CA VAL A 1108 -42.34 -32.91 -20.36
C VAL A 1108 -42.40 -32.34 -18.94
N ALA A 1109 -42.22 -33.20 -17.94
CA ALA A 1109 -42.25 -32.81 -16.53
C ALA A 1109 -40.99 -32.04 -16.09
N GLU A 1110 -39.82 -32.39 -16.63
CA GLU A 1110 -38.54 -31.71 -16.38
C GLU A 1110 -37.78 -31.52 -17.69
N PHE A 1111 -37.26 -30.32 -17.92
CA PHE A 1111 -36.48 -29.99 -19.11
C PHE A 1111 -35.07 -30.56 -19.01
N ASP A 1112 -34.71 -31.46 -19.93
CA ASP A 1112 -33.32 -31.86 -20.13
C ASP A 1112 -32.58 -30.77 -20.93
N LEU A 1113 -31.33 -30.50 -20.55
CA LEU A 1113 -30.45 -29.55 -21.24
C LEU A 1113 -30.30 -29.86 -22.73
N ALA A 1114 -30.36 -31.15 -23.11
CA ALA A 1114 -30.30 -31.58 -24.50
C ALA A 1114 -31.50 -31.13 -25.35
N MET A 1115 -32.63 -30.76 -24.74
CA MET A 1115 -33.85 -30.37 -25.46
C MET A 1115 -33.77 -28.94 -26.04
N PHE A 1116 -33.11 -28.01 -25.33
CA PHE A 1116 -32.96 -26.62 -25.77
C PHE A 1116 -32.25 -26.45 -27.13
N PRO A 1117 -31.08 -27.07 -27.39
CA PRO A 1117 -30.40 -26.91 -28.68
C PRO A 1117 -31.20 -27.50 -29.85
N VAL A 1118 -32.00 -28.55 -29.62
CA VAL A 1118 -32.87 -29.12 -30.66
C VAL A 1118 -33.98 -28.14 -31.03
N ALA A 1119 -34.65 -27.56 -30.02
CA ALA A 1119 -35.70 -26.56 -30.25
C ALA A 1119 -35.15 -25.29 -30.92
N ILE A 1120 -33.98 -24.79 -30.48
CA ILE A 1120 -33.33 -23.64 -31.12
C ILE A 1120 -32.98 -23.93 -32.58
N ARG A 1121 -32.61 -25.16 -32.92
CA ARG A 1121 -32.33 -25.54 -34.30
C ARG A 1121 -33.57 -25.53 -35.19
N GLU A 1122 -34.73 -25.94 -34.69
CA GLU A 1122 -36.00 -25.78 -35.43
C GLU A 1122 -36.34 -24.30 -35.66
N LEU A 1123 -36.06 -23.44 -34.68
CA LEU A 1123 -36.24 -21.99 -34.82
C LEU A 1123 -35.26 -21.38 -35.85
N LEU A 1124 -34.01 -21.85 -35.86
CA LEU A 1124 -33.00 -21.46 -36.86
C LEU A 1124 -33.43 -21.86 -38.28
N ASP A 1125 -33.95 -23.08 -38.47
CA ASP A 1125 -34.47 -23.52 -39.78
C ASP A 1125 -35.62 -22.61 -40.27
N LEU A 1126 -36.51 -22.18 -39.36
CA LEU A 1126 -37.56 -21.19 -39.67
C LEU A 1126 -36.98 -19.82 -40.06
N SER A 1127 -35.95 -19.33 -39.35
CA SER A 1127 -35.27 -18.07 -39.69
C SER A 1127 -34.62 -18.13 -41.07
N GLN A 1128 -33.83 -19.17 -41.34
CA GLN A 1128 -33.14 -19.35 -42.62
C GLN A 1128 -34.11 -19.52 -43.80
N ALA A 1129 -35.22 -20.23 -43.60
CA ALA A 1129 -36.27 -20.34 -44.61
C ALA A 1129 -36.91 -18.98 -44.92
N SER A 1130 -37.11 -18.16 -43.90
CA SER A 1130 -37.68 -16.82 -44.02
C SER A 1130 -36.74 -15.85 -44.75
N GLN A 1131 -35.44 -15.91 -44.49
CA GLN A 1131 -34.44 -15.10 -45.19
C GLN A 1131 -34.32 -15.44 -46.68
N LYS A 1132 -34.39 -16.72 -47.06
CA LYS A 1132 -34.33 -17.15 -48.46
C LYS A 1132 -35.58 -16.81 -49.27
N ALA A 1133 -36.69 -16.53 -48.57
CA ALA A 1133 -37.97 -16.21 -49.17
C ALA A 1133 -38.22 -14.70 -49.29
N ALA A 1134 -37.45 -13.87 -48.56
CA ALA A 1134 -37.38 -12.41 -48.69
C ALA A 1134 -36.60 -12.05 -49.96
#